data_AF-A0A6J4UFJ2-F1
#
_entry.id   AF-A0A6J4UFJ2-F1
#
_cell.length_a   1.000
_cell.length_b   1.000
_cell.length_c   1.000
_cell.angle_alpha   90.00
_cell.angle_beta   90.00
_cell.angle_gamma   90.00
#
_symmetry.space_group_name_H-M   'P 1'
#
loop_
_entity.id
_entity.type
_entity.pdbx_description
1 polymer ?
#
loop_
_entity_poly.entity_id
_entity_poly.type
_entity_poly.pdbx_seq_one_letter_code
_entity_poly.pdbx_strand_id
1 'polypeptide(L)'
;MDRIARFQNALLQPDVPEFQILGVRPELDHAGRPVVVAGNNAMVAKLIRRDGRHVAFRAVDNSDMGGDWLLRHTALQQGLNQGIRQWIPAGIRVVRGRSFADVVHPGDDVRAGRSTAAVAMEWIEGPTLMHTVDRAARAGNAAVLRALGKALRECMEGLAAESFVHGDITAHNIIVRPSGRLTVVDFDTATWPGSPLGPGGTGAPGYRHPTATLPGSQRDEFATLVLLTSLAVLADEPDLRRSFGDPVSAPDGVLIFSPWDLQDLQASPAYADISARVSGETAELMQRLAQACQSTADNLPGVLDGTLRVAVSPVSQQPEPSFEKTWHLDSALERIRSRYGPATLDGAPAGASVSKKRDGETLSRSGAGGWPEVVSPDVSGSGLWRPGNEDDRIRLVKAIERDDENEVAWLWARLASDPFAVMHAGRVEDVLARGYHRRIDHEVNRGHDDQVIALAEEASERNLPLPRTARVAVRSARERRDVRAELERALREDDTEALADLAVSGRLVVLGDADRISLQRVLRAIERPILDRALATDDDRIIMHAYDPALFDGDLSLGREERERIELASTRQAWVDAVRTALKQRRTHELFDLFTSPPQGGAERLGLAERRRIRREIERRRALDDLAQAVKGEDDEAIIVALNKVERVGARITDRFTWGAIQRVVERVSVIEELSDVIEQRPLDYVRLAQLLSVVRSLGLTGDPRLQGDVSVDALQRHVVRFAHVRRLRAALQRDNDIAIVVAAIPDPYDALDELTEEERDRVAAAIIARRAVDRHFVDARVAS
;
A
#
# COMPACT_ATOMS: atom_id res chain seq x y z
N MET A 1 3.53 2.63 20.26
CA MET A 1 4.66 3.24 19.53
C MET A 1 4.80 2.57 18.17
N ASP A 2 5.06 3.35 17.13
CA ASP A 2 5.25 2.89 15.75
C ASP A 2 6.44 1.90 15.64
N ARG A 3 6.22 0.78 14.95
CA ARG A 3 7.21 -0.29 14.74
C ARG A 3 8.41 0.22 13.93
N ILE A 4 8.15 1.11 12.96
CA ILE A 4 9.19 1.76 12.14
C ILE A 4 10.08 2.65 13.01
N ALA A 5 9.46 3.48 13.86
CA ALA A 5 10.20 4.38 14.75
C ALA A 5 11.10 3.63 15.74
N ARG A 6 10.63 2.50 16.30
CA ARG A 6 11.47 1.66 17.19
C ARG A 6 12.69 1.12 16.45
N PHE A 7 12.50 0.57 15.26
CA PHE A 7 13.60 0.05 14.45
C PHE A 7 14.57 1.16 14.02
N GLN A 8 14.08 2.30 13.58
CA GLN A 8 14.90 3.48 13.24
C GLN A 8 15.75 3.95 14.42
N ASN A 9 15.16 4.07 15.61
CA ASN A 9 15.90 4.45 16.82
C ASN A 9 17.00 3.43 17.16
N ALA A 10 16.72 2.16 16.90
CA ALA A 10 17.64 1.09 17.18
C ALA A 10 18.83 1.08 16.20
N LEU A 11 18.61 1.38 14.92
CA LEU A 11 19.66 1.54 13.92
C LEU A 11 20.65 2.67 14.24
N LEU A 12 20.24 3.65 15.06
CA LEU A 12 21.07 4.79 15.48
C LEU A 12 21.89 4.51 16.75
N GLN A 13 21.75 3.33 17.37
CA GLN A 13 22.56 2.98 18.53
C GLN A 13 24.06 2.89 18.13
N PRO A 14 24.98 3.50 18.90
CA PRO A 14 26.39 3.61 18.52
C PRO A 14 27.13 2.26 18.46
N ASP A 15 26.61 1.22 19.12
CA ASP A 15 27.26 -0.07 19.29
C ASP A 15 26.41 -1.24 18.76
N VAL A 16 26.18 -1.27 17.44
CA VAL A 16 25.65 -2.47 16.75
C VAL A 16 26.84 -3.27 16.18
N PRO A 17 27.33 -4.34 16.85
CA PRO A 17 28.53 -5.08 16.42
C PRO A 17 28.42 -5.63 15.00
N GLU A 18 27.21 -5.98 14.56
CA GLU A 18 26.90 -6.45 13.23
C GLU A 18 27.26 -5.41 12.16
N PHE A 19 27.07 -4.12 12.43
CA PHE A 19 27.41 -3.04 11.49
C PHE A 19 28.92 -2.86 11.40
N GLN A 20 29.65 -3.09 12.50
CA GLN A 20 31.11 -3.11 12.49
C GLN A 20 31.66 -4.29 11.67
N ILE A 21 31.06 -5.49 11.82
CA ILE A 21 31.42 -6.70 11.05
C ILE A 21 31.17 -6.51 9.54
N LEU A 22 30.11 -5.79 9.19
CA LEU A 22 29.77 -5.48 7.80
C LEU A 22 30.50 -4.25 7.25
N GLY A 23 31.08 -3.41 8.12
CA GLY A 23 31.72 -2.15 7.74
C GLY A 23 30.73 -1.11 7.19
N VAL A 24 29.52 -1.08 7.73
CA VAL A 24 28.38 -0.27 7.24
C VAL A 24 27.87 0.68 8.31
N ARG A 25 27.11 1.70 7.89
CA ARG A 25 26.33 2.60 8.75
C ARG A 25 24.96 2.84 8.12
N PRO A 26 23.92 3.20 8.89
CA PRO A 26 22.62 3.55 8.31
C PRO A 26 22.70 4.76 7.38
N GLU A 27 22.02 4.68 6.24
CA GLU A 27 21.79 5.84 5.38
C GLU A 27 20.64 6.66 5.97
N LEU A 28 20.85 7.97 6.09
CA LEU A 28 19.88 8.88 6.71
C LEU A 28 19.15 9.66 5.61
N ASP A 29 17.84 9.84 5.81
CA ASP A 29 17.02 10.72 4.99
C ASP A 29 17.31 12.21 5.30
N HIS A 30 16.60 13.11 4.61
CA HIS A 30 16.79 14.56 4.77
C HIS A 30 16.37 15.07 6.16
N ALA A 31 15.61 14.28 6.92
CA ALA A 31 15.21 14.55 8.29
C ALA A 31 16.17 13.91 9.32
N GLY A 32 17.27 13.32 8.87
CA GLY A 32 18.27 12.67 9.72
C GLY A 32 17.82 11.30 10.26
N ARG A 33 16.79 10.68 9.69
CA ARG A 33 16.28 9.37 10.13
C ARG A 33 16.78 8.25 9.22
N PRO A 34 17.06 7.05 9.74
CA PRO A 34 17.45 5.91 8.91
C PRO A 34 16.39 5.59 7.84
N VAL A 35 16.84 5.37 6.61
CA VAL A 35 15.99 4.93 5.51
C VAL A 35 15.57 3.47 5.74
N VAL A 36 14.29 3.26 5.99
CA VAL A 36 13.71 1.95 6.34
C VAL A 36 12.46 1.69 5.49
N VAL A 37 12.34 0.46 5.00
CA VAL A 37 11.15 -0.08 4.34
C VAL A 37 10.57 -1.17 5.23
N ALA A 38 9.29 -1.06 5.57
CA ALA A 38 8.56 -2.08 6.33
C ALA A 38 7.80 -3.00 5.38
N GLY A 39 8.07 -4.31 5.43
CA GLY A 39 7.29 -5.34 4.77
C GLY A 39 6.36 -6.07 5.74
N ASN A 40 5.62 -7.06 5.23
CA ASN A 40 4.67 -7.85 6.04
C ASN A 40 5.35 -8.53 7.24
N ASN A 41 6.50 -9.19 7.01
CA ASN A 41 7.18 -10.03 7.99
C ASN A 41 8.63 -9.60 8.30
N ALA A 42 9.09 -8.50 7.71
CA ALA A 42 10.47 -8.05 7.85
C ALA A 42 10.59 -6.52 7.76
N MET A 43 11.67 -5.99 8.34
CA MET A 43 12.06 -4.59 8.22
C MET A 43 13.40 -4.53 7.49
N VAL A 44 13.49 -3.68 6.47
CA VAL A 44 14.69 -3.55 5.65
C VAL A 44 15.25 -2.15 5.83
N ALA A 45 16.49 -2.05 6.32
CA ALA A 45 17.22 -0.80 6.39
C ALA A 45 18.15 -0.65 5.18
N LYS A 46 18.25 0.57 4.64
CA LYS A 46 19.29 0.93 3.68
C LYS A 46 20.53 1.39 4.45
N LEU A 47 21.63 0.67 4.27
CA LEU A 47 22.92 0.96 4.89
C LEU A 47 23.93 1.35 3.82
N ILE A 48 24.91 2.16 4.18
CA ILE A 48 26.03 2.56 3.32
C ILE A 48 27.35 2.02 3.87
N ARG A 49 28.12 1.39 2.99
CA ARG A 49 29.47 0.89 3.29
C ARG A 49 30.50 2.03 3.11
N ARG A 50 31.69 1.87 3.69
CA ARG A 50 32.79 2.86 3.57
C ARG A 50 33.17 3.21 2.13
N ASP A 51 32.95 2.31 1.17
CA ASP A 51 33.23 2.54 -0.25
C ASP A 51 32.03 3.13 -1.03
N GLY A 52 30.98 3.56 -0.33
CA GLY A 52 29.79 4.18 -0.92
C GLY A 52 28.75 3.20 -1.47
N ARG A 53 28.98 1.88 -1.41
CA ARG A 53 27.97 0.90 -1.85
C ARG A 53 26.84 0.77 -0.84
N HIS A 54 25.62 0.63 -1.34
CA HIS A 54 24.43 0.41 -0.52
C HIS A 54 24.20 -1.08 -0.23
N VAL A 55 23.81 -1.36 1.00
CA VAL A 55 23.52 -2.69 1.54
C VAL A 55 22.12 -2.68 2.11
N ALA A 56 21.30 -3.63 1.67
CA ALA A 56 20.02 -3.92 2.29
C ALA A 56 20.26 -4.79 3.52
N PHE A 57 19.78 -4.33 4.67
CA PHE A 57 19.81 -5.08 5.92
C PHE A 57 18.40 -5.48 6.31
N ARG A 58 18.04 -6.75 6.06
CA ARG A 58 16.70 -7.31 6.33
C ARG A 58 16.69 -8.00 7.69
N ALA A 59 15.92 -7.43 8.61
CA ALA A 59 15.62 -7.97 9.93
C ALA A 59 14.27 -8.67 9.93
N VAL A 60 14.21 -9.92 10.38
CA VAL A 60 12.98 -10.72 10.45
C VAL A 60 12.34 -10.57 11.82
N ASP A 61 11.02 -10.38 11.86
CA ASP A 61 10.26 -10.03 13.07
C ASP A 61 9.86 -11.23 13.95
N ASN A 62 10.18 -12.47 13.53
CA ASN A 62 9.49 -13.64 14.07
C ASN A 62 10.41 -14.73 14.65
N SER A 63 10.01 -15.25 15.81
CA SER A 63 10.67 -16.36 16.54
C SER A 63 10.41 -17.75 15.95
N ASP A 64 9.44 -17.87 15.03
CA ASP A 64 8.95 -19.16 14.53
C ASP A 64 9.64 -19.64 13.25
N MET A 65 10.40 -18.79 12.56
CA MET A 65 11.09 -19.13 11.30
C MET A 65 12.53 -19.64 11.49
N GLY A 66 13.03 -19.72 12.72
CA GLY A 66 14.47 -19.65 13.01
C GLY A 66 15.37 -20.76 12.45
N GLY A 67 14.86 -21.97 12.24
CA GLY A 67 15.66 -23.10 11.73
C GLY A 67 15.78 -23.11 10.22
N ASP A 68 14.64 -23.29 9.55
CA ASP A 68 14.57 -23.47 8.10
C ASP A 68 14.99 -22.21 7.33
N TRP A 69 14.54 -21.05 7.78
CA TRP A 69 14.93 -19.77 7.18
C TRP A 69 16.44 -19.56 7.25
N LEU A 70 17.04 -19.87 8.41
CA LEU A 70 18.46 -19.70 8.64
C LEU A 70 19.28 -20.69 7.81
N LEU A 71 18.83 -21.92 7.72
CA LEU A 71 19.43 -22.96 6.90
C LEU A 71 19.43 -22.56 5.42
N ARG A 72 18.29 -22.08 4.91
CA ARG A 72 18.13 -21.60 3.53
C ARG A 72 19.05 -20.41 3.22
N HIS A 73 19.04 -19.37 4.06
CA HIS A 73 19.86 -18.18 3.84
C HIS A 73 21.36 -18.42 4.05
N THR A 74 21.73 -19.37 4.92
CA THR A 74 23.13 -19.80 5.06
C THR A 74 23.59 -20.50 3.78
N ALA A 75 22.74 -21.32 3.15
CA ALA A 75 23.04 -21.95 1.88
C ALA A 75 23.13 -20.93 0.72
N LEU A 76 22.23 -19.93 0.68
CA LEU A 76 22.32 -18.82 -0.29
C LEU A 76 23.63 -18.04 -0.18
N GLN A 77 24.14 -17.84 1.05
CA GLN A 77 25.43 -17.19 1.29
C GLN A 77 26.62 -17.99 0.73
N GLN A 78 26.55 -19.33 0.71
CA GLN A 78 27.61 -20.18 0.15
C GLN A 78 27.71 -20.05 -1.38
N GLY A 79 26.67 -19.46 -1.99
CA GLY A 79 26.68 -19.02 -3.37
C GLY A 79 25.77 -19.85 -4.25
N LEU A 80 25.23 -19.17 -5.26
CA LEU A 80 24.45 -19.76 -6.34
C LEU A 80 25.29 -19.78 -7.63
N ASN A 81 24.84 -20.57 -8.61
CA ASN A 81 25.43 -20.64 -9.95
C ASN A 81 25.62 -19.24 -10.55
N GLN A 82 26.66 -19.06 -11.37
CA GLN A 82 26.98 -17.73 -11.91
C GLN A 82 25.85 -17.17 -12.80
N GLY A 83 25.10 -18.02 -13.49
CA GLY A 83 24.03 -17.61 -14.41
C GLY A 83 22.87 -16.86 -13.74
N ILE A 84 22.63 -17.11 -12.45
CA ILE A 84 21.52 -16.48 -11.72
C ILE A 84 21.87 -15.14 -11.09
N ARG A 85 23.17 -14.83 -10.90
CA ARG A 85 23.66 -13.68 -10.13
C ARG A 85 23.16 -12.32 -10.64
N GLN A 86 22.76 -12.26 -11.90
CA GLN A 86 22.24 -11.05 -12.52
C GLN A 86 20.75 -10.79 -12.22
N TRP A 87 20.03 -11.80 -11.73
CA TRP A 87 18.59 -11.76 -11.45
C TRP A 87 18.27 -11.69 -9.95
N ILE A 88 19.29 -11.75 -9.08
CA ILE A 88 19.16 -11.71 -7.62
C ILE A 88 20.17 -10.72 -7.00
N PRO A 89 19.98 -10.25 -5.76
CA PRO A 89 20.94 -9.41 -5.06
C PRO A 89 22.29 -10.11 -4.85
N ALA A 90 23.37 -9.36 -5.08
CA ALA A 90 24.72 -9.84 -4.78
C ALA A 90 25.01 -9.86 -3.27
N GLY A 91 25.98 -10.67 -2.86
CA GLY A 91 26.59 -10.58 -1.53
C GLY A 91 25.67 -10.94 -0.36
N ILE A 92 24.72 -11.87 -0.56
CA ILE A 92 23.84 -12.40 0.49
C ILE A 92 24.69 -12.96 1.64
N ARG A 93 24.52 -12.40 2.83
CA ARG A 93 25.25 -12.77 4.03
C ARG A 93 24.31 -12.82 5.22
N VAL A 94 24.26 -13.96 5.88
CA VAL A 94 23.56 -14.13 7.16
C VAL A 94 24.37 -13.42 8.24
N VAL A 95 23.65 -12.66 9.04
CA VAL A 95 24.17 -11.89 10.17
C VAL A 95 23.50 -12.41 11.43
N ARG A 96 24.31 -12.79 12.42
CA ARG A 96 23.85 -13.31 13.71
C ARG A 96 24.47 -12.49 14.82
N GLY A 97 23.67 -12.06 15.78
CA GLY A 97 24.17 -11.53 17.04
C GLY A 97 23.06 -11.20 18.03
N ARG A 98 23.43 -11.16 19.31
CA ARG A 98 22.50 -10.92 20.43
C ARG A 98 22.11 -9.44 20.53
N SER A 99 23.06 -8.55 20.25
CA SER A 99 22.87 -7.10 20.32
C SER A 99 21.83 -6.58 19.33
N PHE A 100 21.74 -7.17 18.13
CA PHE A 100 20.69 -6.78 17.18
C PHE A 100 19.28 -7.19 17.63
N ALA A 101 19.13 -8.27 18.40
CA ALA A 101 17.84 -8.70 18.96
C ALA A 101 17.31 -7.67 19.97
N ASP A 102 18.22 -7.19 20.83
CA ASP A 102 17.94 -6.17 21.85
C ASP A 102 17.58 -4.81 21.21
N VAL A 103 18.12 -4.56 20.02
CA VAL A 103 17.90 -3.38 19.16
C VAL A 103 16.52 -3.45 18.48
N VAL A 104 16.13 -4.58 17.88
CA VAL A 104 14.82 -4.70 17.20
C VAL A 104 13.65 -4.83 18.18
N HIS A 105 13.85 -5.48 19.33
CA HIS A 105 12.83 -5.69 20.37
C HIS A 105 13.24 -5.12 21.74
N PRO A 106 13.35 -3.79 21.89
CA PRO A 106 13.76 -3.20 23.14
C PRO A 106 12.66 -3.34 24.20
N GLY A 107 12.97 -4.06 25.29
CA GLY A 107 12.10 -4.22 26.46
C GLY A 107 11.25 -5.50 26.50
N ASP A 108 11.33 -6.36 25.48
CA ASP A 108 10.83 -7.73 25.61
C ASP A 108 11.85 -8.51 26.44
N ASP A 109 11.39 -9.19 27.50
CA ASP A 109 12.24 -9.92 28.44
C ASP A 109 13.04 -10.99 27.64
N VAL A 110 14.30 -10.67 27.28
CA VAL A 110 15.24 -11.53 26.51
C VAL A 110 15.72 -12.71 27.36
N ARG A 111 14.84 -13.28 28.16
CA ARG A 111 15.09 -14.41 29.07
C ARG A 111 14.84 -15.78 28.45
N ALA A 112 14.67 -15.87 27.13
CA ALA A 112 14.59 -17.16 26.45
C ALA A 112 15.18 -17.12 25.03
N GLY A 113 16.52 -17.12 24.91
CA GLY A 113 17.23 -17.71 23.76
C GLY A 113 16.89 -17.25 22.32
N ARG A 114 16.15 -16.15 22.12
CA ARG A 114 15.75 -15.66 20.80
C ARG A 114 16.93 -14.96 20.13
N SER A 115 17.59 -15.66 19.20
CA SER A 115 18.53 -15.04 18.25
C SER A 115 17.73 -14.44 17.10
N THR A 116 17.58 -13.13 17.00
CA THR A 116 17.11 -12.50 15.76
C THR A 116 18.20 -12.65 14.71
N ALA A 117 17.91 -13.34 13.62
CA ALA A 117 18.81 -13.42 12.48
C ALA A 117 18.42 -12.36 11.44
N ALA A 118 19.44 -11.80 10.78
CA ALA A 118 19.26 -10.83 9.72
C ALA A 118 20.04 -11.26 8.48
N VAL A 119 19.70 -10.68 7.33
CA VAL A 119 20.43 -10.87 6.08
C VAL A 119 20.89 -9.52 5.56
N ALA A 120 22.18 -9.41 5.31
CA ALA A 120 22.77 -8.32 4.54
C ALA A 120 22.93 -8.76 3.08
N MET A 121 22.53 -7.92 2.14
CA MET A 121 22.69 -8.17 0.70
C MET A 121 22.82 -6.84 -0.05
N GLU A 122 23.07 -6.90 -1.36
CA GLU A 122 23.02 -5.72 -2.23
C GLU A 122 21.68 -4.98 -2.06
N TRP A 123 21.74 -3.67 -1.83
CA TRP A 123 20.55 -2.84 -1.98
C TRP A 123 20.25 -2.65 -3.46
N ILE A 124 19.09 -3.11 -3.90
CA ILE A 124 18.67 -2.93 -5.28
C ILE A 124 18.05 -1.55 -5.41
N GLU A 125 18.73 -0.66 -6.13
CA GLU A 125 18.16 0.64 -6.46
C GLU A 125 16.98 0.47 -7.41
N GLY A 126 15.91 1.23 -7.17
CA GLY A 126 14.73 1.29 -8.04
C GLY A 126 13.43 0.84 -7.37
N PRO A 127 12.28 1.14 -8.03
CA PRO A 127 10.96 0.75 -7.56
C PRO A 127 10.67 -0.74 -7.76
N THR A 128 9.71 -1.28 -7.01
CA THR A 128 9.17 -2.63 -7.29
C THR A 128 8.43 -2.65 -8.63
N LEU A 129 8.30 -3.82 -9.26
CA LEU A 129 7.54 -4.01 -10.50
C LEU A 129 6.10 -3.48 -10.35
N MET A 130 5.47 -3.71 -9.19
CA MET A 130 4.15 -3.15 -8.86
C MET A 130 4.11 -1.62 -9.02
N HIS A 131 5.08 -0.90 -8.43
CA HIS A 131 5.15 0.56 -8.52
C HIS A 131 5.43 1.03 -9.95
N THR A 132 6.33 0.35 -10.66
CA THR A 132 6.70 0.72 -12.04
C THR A 132 5.53 0.51 -12.99
N VAL A 133 4.80 -0.61 -12.86
CA VAL A 133 3.62 -0.90 -13.67
C VAL A 133 2.48 0.08 -13.38
N ASP A 134 2.20 0.38 -12.11
CA ASP A 134 1.16 1.38 -11.77
C ASP A 134 1.52 2.77 -12.34
N ARG A 135 2.79 3.19 -12.25
CA ARG A 135 3.26 4.45 -12.86
C ARG A 135 3.13 4.45 -14.38
N ALA A 136 3.60 3.38 -15.02
CA ALA A 136 3.56 3.25 -16.48
C ALA A 136 2.13 3.20 -17.00
N ALA A 137 1.23 2.49 -16.30
CA ALA A 137 -0.18 2.43 -16.63
C ALA A 137 -0.87 3.80 -16.47
N ARG A 138 -0.61 4.52 -15.37
CA ARG A 138 -1.15 5.88 -15.17
C ARG A 138 -0.68 6.88 -16.22
N ALA A 139 0.53 6.69 -16.75
CA ALA A 139 1.09 7.51 -17.81
C ALA A 139 0.70 7.03 -19.23
N GLY A 140 -0.10 5.97 -19.35
CA GLY A 140 -0.45 5.38 -20.65
C GLY A 140 0.76 4.82 -21.43
N ASN A 141 1.87 4.53 -20.76
CA ASN A 141 3.14 4.20 -21.40
C ASN A 141 3.20 2.71 -21.77
N ALA A 142 2.50 2.36 -22.85
CA ALA A 142 2.45 1.02 -23.41
C ALA A 142 3.85 0.46 -23.74
N ALA A 143 4.79 1.31 -24.18
CA ALA A 143 6.15 0.89 -24.52
C ALA A 143 6.90 0.37 -23.28
N VAL A 144 6.81 1.07 -22.14
CA VAL A 144 7.41 0.62 -20.88
C VAL A 144 6.73 -0.67 -20.40
N LEU A 145 5.40 -0.78 -20.49
CA LEU A 145 4.68 -2.00 -20.07
C LEU A 145 5.10 -3.22 -20.90
N ARG A 146 5.25 -3.07 -22.23
CA ARG A 146 5.79 -4.12 -23.11
C ARG A 146 7.25 -4.45 -22.78
N ALA A 147 8.08 -3.44 -22.53
CA ALA A 147 9.48 -3.64 -22.14
C ALA A 147 9.61 -4.40 -20.81
N LEU A 148 8.74 -4.10 -19.83
CA LEU A 148 8.66 -4.83 -18.57
C LEU A 148 8.20 -6.28 -18.78
N GLY A 149 7.24 -6.52 -19.67
CA GLY A 149 6.82 -7.87 -20.05
C GLY A 149 7.99 -8.68 -20.63
N LYS A 150 8.80 -8.07 -21.50
CA LYS A 150 10.01 -8.69 -22.05
C LYS A 150 11.05 -8.97 -20.97
N ALA A 151 11.37 -7.98 -20.14
CA ALA A 151 12.34 -8.12 -19.05
C ALA A 151 11.91 -9.17 -18.01
N LEU A 152 10.60 -9.29 -17.76
CA LEU A 152 10.04 -10.33 -16.89
C LEU A 152 10.25 -11.71 -17.48
N ARG A 153 9.93 -11.90 -18.76
CA ARG A 153 10.16 -13.16 -19.46
C ARG A 153 11.64 -13.56 -19.39
N GLU A 154 12.54 -12.65 -19.76
CA GLU A 154 13.99 -12.90 -19.73
C GLU A 154 14.48 -13.26 -18.32
N CYS A 155 13.97 -12.57 -17.29
CA CYS A 155 14.28 -12.87 -15.90
C CYS A 155 13.82 -14.26 -15.49
N MET A 156 12.56 -14.62 -15.78
CA MET A 156 11.99 -15.91 -15.37
C MET A 156 12.61 -17.09 -16.13
N GLU A 157 12.90 -16.92 -17.43
CA GLU A 157 13.67 -17.90 -18.22
C GLU A 157 15.07 -18.12 -17.63
N GLY A 158 15.74 -17.04 -17.20
CA GLY A 158 17.05 -17.10 -16.57
C GLY A 158 17.05 -17.83 -15.22
N LEU A 159 15.99 -17.69 -14.41
CA LEU A 159 15.83 -18.46 -13.17
C LEU A 159 15.53 -19.94 -13.46
N ALA A 160 14.63 -20.21 -14.40
CA ALA A 160 14.23 -21.56 -14.79
C ALA A 160 15.40 -22.37 -15.39
N ALA A 161 16.25 -21.73 -16.21
CA ALA A 161 17.44 -22.36 -16.79
C ALA A 161 18.42 -22.88 -15.71
N GLU A 162 18.42 -22.27 -14.53
CA GLU A 162 19.25 -22.68 -13.38
C GLU A 162 18.48 -23.59 -12.41
N SER A 163 17.27 -24.06 -12.79
CA SER A 163 16.34 -24.80 -11.93
C SER A 163 16.07 -24.10 -10.59
N PHE A 164 16.13 -22.76 -10.58
CA PHE A 164 15.86 -21.97 -9.41
C PHE A 164 14.36 -21.68 -9.33
N VAL A 165 13.78 -22.01 -8.19
CA VAL A 165 12.37 -21.77 -7.86
C VAL A 165 12.34 -20.78 -6.72
N HIS A 166 11.70 -19.63 -6.94
CA HIS A 166 11.44 -18.65 -5.90
C HIS A 166 10.33 -19.11 -4.95
N GLY A 167 9.22 -19.65 -5.49
CA GLY A 167 8.09 -20.19 -4.72
C GLY A 167 7.08 -19.15 -4.21
N ASP A 168 7.34 -17.85 -4.46
CA ASP A 168 6.45 -16.73 -4.12
C ASP A 168 6.65 -15.53 -5.06
N ILE A 169 6.54 -15.77 -6.37
CA ILE A 169 6.66 -14.72 -7.38
C ILE A 169 5.46 -13.78 -7.31
N THR A 170 5.73 -12.49 -7.06
CA THR A 170 4.74 -11.40 -7.04
C THR A 170 5.34 -10.13 -7.64
N ALA A 171 4.51 -9.16 -8.03
CA ALA A 171 5.00 -7.85 -8.50
C ALA A 171 5.69 -7.02 -7.40
N HIS A 172 5.50 -7.35 -6.11
CA HIS A 172 6.19 -6.70 -5.00
C HIS A 172 7.58 -7.28 -4.73
N ASN A 173 7.78 -8.58 -5.02
CA ASN A 173 9.04 -9.30 -4.85
C ASN A 173 10.01 -9.14 -6.04
N ILE A 174 9.68 -8.28 -7.00
CA ILE A 174 10.53 -7.98 -8.16
C ILE A 174 10.83 -6.48 -8.16
N ILE A 175 12.10 -6.11 -8.27
CA ILE A 175 12.58 -4.73 -8.33
C ILE A 175 13.10 -4.42 -9.73
N VAL A 176 12.73 -3.25 -10.26
CA VAL A 176 13.19 -2.73 -11.55
C VAL A 176 14.40 -1.84 -11.29
N ARG A 177 15.59 -2.30 -11.71
CA ARG A 177 16.83 -1.52 -11.61
C ARG A 177 16.77 -0.28 -12.52
N PRO A 178 17.57 0.77 -12.28
CA PRO A 178 17.69 1.91 -13.19
C PRO A 178 18.07 1.51 -14.62
N SER A 179 18.77 0.38 -14.79
CA SER A 179 19.10 -0.18 -16.11
C SER A 179 17.92 -0.83 -16.84
N GLY A 180 16.72 -0.87 -16.24
CA GLY A 180 15.54 -1.57 -16.76
C GLY A 180 15.54 -3.08 -16.49
N ARG A 181 16.62 -3.62 -15.89
CA ARG A 181 16.72 -5.05 -15.54
C ARG A 181 15.88 -5.38 -14.31
N LEU A 182 15.29 -6.57 -14.30
CA LEU A 182 14.55 -7.06 -13.13
C LEU A 182 15.45 -7.82 -12.17
N THR A 183 15.17 -7.71 -10.88
CA THR A 183 15.85 -8.46 -9.82
C THR A 183 14.81 -8.96 -8.84
N VAL A 184 14.80 -10.27 -8.60
CA VAL A 184 13.90 -10.92 -7.66
C VAL A 184 14.48 -10.88 -6.26
N VAL A 185 13.65 -10.60 -5.27
CA VAL A 185 13.99 -10.51 -3.85
C VAL A 185 13.01 -11.34 -3.01
N ASP A 186 13.35 -11.55 -1.74
CA ASP A 186 12.59 -12.37 -0.78
C ASP A 186 12.68 -13.89 -0.99
N PHE A 187 13.83 -14.46 -0.62
CA PHE A 187 14.13 -15.87 -0.82
C PHE A 187 13.64 -16.81 0.28
N ASP A 188 12.68 -16.39 1.10
CA ASP A 188 12.21 -17.17 2.26
C ASP A 188 11.62 -18.54 1.83
N THR A 189 11.08 -18.61 0.62
CA THR A 189 10.48 -19.82 0.01
C THR A 189 11.34 -20.49 -1.06
N ALA A 190 12.49 -19.92 -1.40
CA ALA A 190 13.24 -20.27 -2.61
C ALA A 190 14.01 -21.59 -2.50
N THR A 191 13.99 -22.42 -3.54
CA THR A 191 14.75 -23.66 -3.66
C THR A 191 15.51 -23.70 -4.98
N TRP A 192 16.61 -24.44 -5.02
CA TRP A 192 17.49 -24.60 -6.17
C TRP A 192 18.24 -25.93 -6.06
N PRO A 193 18.97 -26.37 -7.11
CA PRO A 193 19.79 -27.58 -7.01
C PRO A 193 20.82 -27.49 -5.87
N GLY A 194 20.74 -28.41 -4.91
CA GLY A 194 21.59 -28.38 -3.72
C GLY A 194 21.06 -27.52 -2.56
N SER A 195 19.85 -26.96 -2.67
CA SER A 195 19.16 -26.35 -1.55
C SER A 195 18.95 -27.36 -0.41
N PRO A 196 19.17 -26.97 0.86
CA PRO A 196 18.99 -27.87 2.01
C PRO A 196 17.52 -28.18 2.30
N LEU A 197 16.59 -27.41 1.72
CA LEU A 197 15.16 -27.51 1.94
C LEU A 197 14.42 -27.45 0.61
N GLY A 198 13.28 -28.13 0.54
CA GLY A 198 12.36 -28.01 -0.59
C GLY A 198 11.75 -26.60 -0.73
N PRO A 199 10.96 -26.38 -1.80
CA PRO A 199 10.26 -25.12 -2.01
C PRO A 199 9.30 -24.84 -0.86
N GLY A 200 9.43 -23.67 -0.23
CA GLY A 200 8.56 -23.22 0.85
C GLY A 200 7.27 -22.57 0.34
N GLY A 201 6.37 -22.24 1.27
CA GLY A 201 5.18 -21.43 0.99
C GLY A 201 4.16 -22.08 0.05
N THR A 202 3.11 -21.33 -0.27
CA THR A 202 2.06 -21.71 -1.23
C THR A 202 1.83 -20.65 -2.32
N GLY A 203 2.66 -19.61 -2.37
CA GLY A 203 2.51 -18.43 -3.23
C GLY A 203 1.40 -17.47 -2.78
N ALA A 204 1.53 -16.18 -3.05
CA ALA A 204 0.47 -15.20 -2.81
C ALA A 204 -0.86 -15.56 -3.50
N PRO A 205 -2.04 -15.36 -2.86
CA PRO A 205 -3.33 -15.81 -3.40
C PRO A 205 -3.63 -15.35 -4.83
N GLY A 206 -3.24 -14.12 -5.20
CA GLY A 206 -3.49 -13.55 -6.53
C GLY A 206 -2.54 -14.04 -7.64
N TYR A 207 -1.54 -14.83 -7.28
CA TYR A 207 -0.57 -15.41 -8.20
C TYR A 207 -0.51 -16.95 -8.06
N ARG A 208 -1.47 -17.52 -7.32
CA ARG A 208 -1.57 -18.96 -7.05
C ARG A 208 -2.60 -19.59 -7.97
N HIS A 209 -2.31 -20.81 -8.40
CA HIS A 209 -3.27 -21.63 -9.12
C HIS A 209 -4.55 -21.86 -8.26
N PRO A 210 -5.76 -21.73 -8.84
CA PRO A 210 -7.01 -21.62 -8.06
C PRO A 210 -7.45 -22.94 -7.39
N THR A 211 -7.12 -24.09 -7.98
CA THR A 211 -7.69 -25.40 -7.58
C THR A 211 -6.62 -26.45 -7.29
N ALA A 212 -5.61 -26.57 -8.14
CA ALA A 212 -4.49 -27.49 -7.97
C ALA A 212 -3.37 -26.94 -7.07
N THR A 213 -2.77 -27.83 -6.27
CA THR A 213 -1.49 -27.58 -5.61
C THR A 213 -0.37 -27.95 -6.57
N LEU A 214 0.34 -26.95 -7.09
CA LEU A 214 1.41 -27.16 -8.06
C LEU A 214 2.77 -27.41 -7.39
N PRO A 215 3.66 -28.23 -8.01
CA PRO A 215 5.08 -28.26 -7.71
C PRO A 215 5.74 -26.88 -7.79
N GLY A 216 6.88 -26.72 -7.10
CA GLY A 216 7.58 -25.44 -6.97
C GLY A 216 7.78 -24.66 -8.28
N SER A 217 8.38 -25.28 -9.29
CA SER A 217 8.65 -24.64 -10.59
C SER A 217 7.37 -24.22 -11.32
N GLN A 218 6.36 -25.09 -11.32
CA GLN A 218 5.06 -24.80 -11.93
C GLN A 218 4.30 -23.68 -11.22
N ARG A 219 4.51 -23.48 -9.91
CA ARG A 219 3.95 -22.31 -9.19
C ARG A 219 4.52 -21.00 -9.72
N ASP A 220 5.83 -20.94 -9.92
CA ASP A 220 6.48 -19.73 -10.45
C ASP A 220 6.09 -19.50 -11.92
N GLU A 221 5.93 -20.56 -12.72
CA GLU A 221 5.42 -20.47 -14.09
C GLU A 221 4.00 -19.91 -14.14
N PHE A 222 3.09 -20.42 -13.30
CA PHE A 222 1.72 -19.90 -13.23
C PHE A 222 1.69 -18.43 -12.80
N ALA A 223 2.43 -18.06 -11.75
CA ALA A 223 2.55 -16.67 -11.30
C ALA A 223 3.12 -15.76 -12.40
N THR A 224 4.10 -16.25 -13.16
CA THR A 224 4.68 -15.57 -14.31
C THR A 224 3.65 -15.34 -15.42
N LEU A 225 2.79 -16.33 -15.72
CA LEU A 225 1.72 -16.18 -16.70
C LEU A 225 0.72 -15.10 -16.29
N VAL A 226 0.33 -15.06 -15.02
CA VAL A 226 -0.56 -14.02 -14.48
C VAL A 226 0.07 -12.64 -14.67
N LEU A 227 1.36 -12.48 -14.33
CA LEU A 227 2.07 -11.21 -14.46
C LEU A 227 2.25 -10.78 -15.93
N LEU A 228 2.68 -11.69 -16.82
CA LEU A 228 2.85 -11.41 -18.24
C LEU A 228 1.53 -11.05 -18.91
N THR A 229 0.45 -11.77 -18.58
CA THR A 229 -0.89 -11.46 -19.08
C THR A 229 -1.36 -10.10 -18.59
N SER A 230 -1.14 -9.79 -17.30
CA SER A 230 -1.47 -8.47 -16.75
C SER A 230 -0.70 -7.34 -17.44
N LEU A 231 0.60 -7.53 -17.70
CA LEU A 231 1.43 -6.54 -18.42
C LEU A 231 0.98 -6.34 -19.88
N ALA A 232 0.58 -7.42 -20.57
CA ALA A 232 0.05 -7.35 -21.93
C ALA A 232 -1.30 -6.62 -21.97
N VAL A 233 -2.22 -6.98 -21.07
CA VAL A 233 -3.51 -6.27 -20.90
C VAL A 233 -3.29 -4.79 -20.66
N LEU A 234 -2.38 -4.44 -19.76
CA LEU A 234 -2.09 -3.04 -19.45
C LEU A 234 -1.35 -2.31 -20.57
N ALA A 235 -0.58 -3.01 -21.39
CA ALA A 235 0.06 -2.41 -22.55
C ALA A 235 -0.94 -2.04 -23.65
N ASP A 236 -2.03 -2.80 -23.78
CA ASP A 236 -3.11 -2.48 -24.70
C ASP A 236 -4.08 -1.45 -24.10
N GLU A 237 -4.45 -1.64 -22.84
CA GLU A 237 -5.45 -0.83 -22.14
C GLU A 237 -4.98 -0.44 -20.73
N PRO A 238 -4.12 0.59 -20.61
CA PRO A 238 -3.51 1.02 -19.34
C PRO A 238 -4.51 1.37 -18.24
N ASP A 239 -5.68 1.90 -18.60
CA ASP A 239 -6.71 2.35 -17.65
C ASP A 239 -7.33 1.20 -16.85
N LEU A 240 -7.25 -0.03 -17.36
CA LEU A 240 -7.75 -1.23 -16.65
C LEU A 240 -6.99 -1.47 -15.33
N ARG A 241 -5.79 -0.88 -15.17
CA ARG A 241 -5.06 -0.89 -13.89
C ARG A 241 -5.86 -0.25 -12.76
N ARG A 242 -6.65 0.79 -13.05
CA ARG A 242 -7.48 1.50 -12.07
C ARG A 242 -8.77 0.74 -11.77
N SER A 243 -9.31 0.05 -12.77
CA SER A 243 -10.57 -0.69 -12.67
C SER A 243 -10.44 -2.00 -11.90
N PHE A 244 -9.34 -2.73 -12.13
CA PHE A 244 -9.19 -4.10 -11.64
C PHE A 244 -7.97 -4.33 -10.72
N GLY A 245 -6.92 -3.52 -10.83
CA GLY A 245 -5.71 -3.72 -10.03
C GLY A 245 -5.83 -3.20 -8.60
N ASP A 246 -5.13 -3.85 -7.66
CA ASP A 246 -5.08 -3.42 -6.27
C ASP A 246 -4.27 -2.12 -6.07
N PRO A 247 -4.48 -1.34 -5.00
CA PRO A 247 -3.57 -0.26 -4.64
C PRO A 247 -2.14 -0.78 -4.49
N VAL A 248 -1.15 0.02 -4.90
CA VAL A 248 0.27 -0.35 -4.79
C VAL A 248 0.70 -0.68 -3.35
N SER A 249 0.06 -0.06 -2.36
CA SER A 249 0.27 -0.30 -0.93
C SER A 249 -0.43 -1.56 -0.39
N ALA A 250 -1.22 -2.27 -1.21
CA ALA A 250 -1.88 -3.50 -0.79
C ALA A 250 -0.83 -4.62 -0.60
N PRO A 251 -0.80 -5.29 0.55
CA PRO A 251 0.03 -6.47 0.75
C PRO A 251 -0.29 -7.52 -0.31
N ASP A 252 0.74 -8.01 -1.01
CA ASP A 252 0.64 -9.03 -2.05
C ASP A 252 -0.39 -8.69 -3.16
N GLY A 253 -0.56 -7.40 -3.44
CA GLY A 253 -1.57 -6.90 -4.37
C GLY A 253 -1.41 -7.42 -5.79
N VAL A 254 -2.53 -7.47 -6.52
CA VAL A 254 -2.58 -7.93 -7.91
C VAL A 254 -2.48 -6.78 -8.91
N LEU A 255 -1.94 -7.05 -10.10
CA LEU A 255 -1.89 -6.07 -11.20
C LEU A 255 -3.25 -5.89 -11.88
N ILE A 256 -3.96 -6.99 -12.17
CA ILE A 256 -5.27 -7.00 -12.85
C ILE A 256 -6.19 -8.07 -12.26
N PHE A 257 -5.74 -9.34 -12.24
CA PHE A 257 -6.61 -10.46 -11.90
C PHE A 257 -6.58 -10.76 -10.41
N SER A 258 -7.73 -10.68 -9.74
CA SER A 258 -7.87 -11.09 -8.35
C SER A 258 -7.92 -12.62 -8.23
N PRO A 259 -7.71 -13.18 -7.02
CA PRO A 259 -7.86 -14.62 -6.79
C PRO A 259 -9.25 -15.16 -7.21
N TRP A 260 -10.29 -14.34 -7.09
CA TRP A 260 -11.66 -14.70 -7.46
C TRP A 260 -11.85 -14.75 -8.96
N ASP A 261 -11.20 -13.84 -9.70
CA ASP A 261 -11.19 -13.88 -11.16
C ASP A 261 -10.50 -15.16 -11.64
N LEU A 262 -9.34 -15.51 -11.06
CA LEU A 262 -8.62 -16.73 -11.45
C LEU A 262 -9.40 -18.03 -11.17
N GLN A 263 -10.35 -18.03 -10.23
CA GLN A 263 -11.15 -19.21 -9.92
C GLN A 263 -12.15 -19.58 -11.02
N ASP A 264 -12.68 -18.59 -11.73
CA ASP A 264 -13.49 -18.78 -12.94
C ASP A 264 -13.24 -17.61 -13.91
N LEU A 265 -12.09 -17.67 -14.59
CA LEU A 265 -11.58 -16.54 -15.35
C LEU A 265 -12.53 -16.13 -16.47
N GLN A 266 -13.06 -17.09 -17.24
CA GLN A 266 -13.92 -16.79 -18.38
C GLN A 266 -15.29 -16.24 -17.97
N ALA A 267 -15.77 -16.58 -16.77
CA ALA A 267 -17.00 -16.00 -16.22
C ALA A 267 -16.77 -14.68 -15.48
N SER A 268 -15.52 -14.26 -15.29
CA SER A 268 -15.21 -13.05 -14.51
C SER A 268 -15.59 -11.76 -15.27
N PRO A 269 -16.10 -10.72 -14.57
CA PRO A 269 -16.35 -9.42 -15.17
C PRO A 269 -15.09 -8.79 -15.79
N ALA A 270 -13.93 -9.01 -15.16
CA ALA A 270 -12.64 -8.55 -15.66
C ALA A 270 -12.34 -9.16 -17.04
N TYR A 271 -12.49 -10.47 -17.19
CA TYR A 271 -12.23 -11.14 -18.47
C TYR A 271 -13.17 -10.65 -19.57
N ALA A 272 -14.46 -10.47 -19.28
CA ALA A 272 -15.41 -9.98 -20.27
C ALA A 272 -15.07 -8.56 -20.76
N ASP A 273 -14.74 -7.65 -19.84
CA ASP A 273 -14.39 -6.26 -20.18
C ASP A 273 -13.05 -6.16 -20.89
N ILE A 274 -12.03 -6.90 -20.42
CA ILE A 274 -10.71 -6.94 -21.05
C ILE A 274 -10.80 -7.54 -22.46
N SER A 275 -11.48 -8.67 -22.64
CA SER A 275 -11.55 -9.37 -23.95
C SER A 275 -12.17 -8.53 -25.05
N ALA A 276 -12.98 -7.53 -24.71
CA ALA A 276 -13.61 -6.63 -25.67
C ALA A 276 -12.68 -5.51 -26.17
N ARG A 277 -11.54 -5.28 -25.51
CA ARG A 277 -10.69 -4.08 -25.70
C ARG A 277 -9.26 -4.40 -26.11
N VAL A 278 -8.77 -5.60 -25.79
CA VAL A 278 -7.36 -5.96 -26.02
C VAL A 278 -7.08 -6.49 -27.43
N SER A 279 -5.81 -6.43 -27.82
CA SER A 279 -5.34 -6.97 -29.10
C SER A 279 -5.46 -8.50 -29.17
N GLY A 280 -5.38 -9.05 -30.40
CA GLY A 280 -5.41 -10.50 -30.61
C GLY A 280 -4.27 -11.25 -29.91
N GLU A 281 -3.08 -10.63 -29.80
CA GLU A 281 -1.94 -11.23 -29.08
C GLU A 281 -2.21 -11.33 -27.58
N THR A 282 -2.78 -10.29 -26.98
CA THR A 282 -3.18 -10.28 -25.57
C THR A 282 -4.35 -11.24 -25.31
N ALA A 283 -5.30 -11.34 -26.24
CA ALA A 283 -6.39 -12.31 -26.14
C ALA A 283 -5.88 -13.77 -26.12
N GLU A 284 -4.82 -14.09 -26.87
CA GLU A 284 -4.19 -15.42 -26.82
C GLU A 284 -3.57 -15.70 -25.44
N LEU A 285 -2.88 -14.73 -24.84
CA LEU A 285 -2.35 -14.84 -23.48
C LEU A 285 -3.46 -15.05 -22.44
N MET A 286 -4.57 -14.32 -22.57
CA MET A 286 -5.74 -14.50 -21.71
C MET A 286 -6.36 -15.90 -21.86
N GLN A 287 -6.45 -16.42 -23.08
CA GLN A 287 -6.95 -17.78 -23.32
C GLN A 287 -6.03 -18.83 -22.69
N ARG A 288 -4.72 -18.66 -22.79
CA ARG A 288 -3.73 -19.53 -22.14
C ARG A 288 -3.83 -19.47 -20.62
N LEU A 289 -4.01 -18.28 -20.04
CA LEU A 289 -4.24 -18.13 -18.60
C LEU A 289 -5.54 -18.82 -18.17
N ALA A 290 -6.62 -18.71 -18.96
CA ALA A 290 -7.87 -19.42 -18.69
C ALA A 290 -7.69 -20.95 -18.73
N GLN A 291 -6.97 -21.47 -19.73
CA GLN A 291 -6.62 -22.90 -19.82
C GLN A 291 -5.78 -23.34 -18.63
N ALA A 292 -4.79 -22.54 -18.24
CA ALA A 292 -3.94 -22.82 -17.09
C ALA A 292 -4.78 -22.90 -15.80
N CYS A 293 -5.74 -22.00 -15.57
CA CYS A 293 -6.61 -22.03 -14.38
C CYS A 293 -7.50 -23.29 -14.29
N GLN A 294 -7.80 -23.92 -15.43
CA GLN A 294 -8.61 -25.14 -15.53
C GLN A 294 -7.75 -26.42 -15.53
N SER A 295 -6.44 -26.29 -15.69
CA SER A 295 -5.52 -27.41 -15.82
C SER A 295 -5.21 -28.08 -14.48
N THR A 296 -4.79 -29.34 -14.55
CA THR A 296 -4.18 -30.05 -13.42
C THR A 296 -2.67 -29.87 -13.44
N ALA A 297 -1.98 -30.21 -12.34
CA ALA A 297 -0.52 -30.06 -12.23
C ALA A 297 0.27 -30.75 -13.38
N ASP A 298 -0.25 -31.84 -13.94
CA ASP A 298 0.41 -32.56 -15.04
C ASP A 298 0.26 -31.88 -16.42
N ASN A 299 -0.66 -30.92 -16.55
CA ASN A 299 -1.08 -30.32 -17.82
C ASN A 299 -0.94 -28.79 -17.85
N LEU A 300 -0.16 -28.19 -16.95
CA LEU A 300 0.06 -26.75 -16.97
C LEU A 300 0.76 -26.35 -18.28
N PRO A 301 0.19 -25.44 -19.09
CA PRO A 301 0.81 -25.03 -20.33
C PRO A 301 2.15 -24.32 -20.05
N GLY A 302 3.24 -24.82 -20.65
CA GLY A 302 4.58 -24.25 -20.49
C GLY A 302 4.65 -22.80 -20.96
N VAL A 303 4.78 -21.86 -20.01
CA VAL A 303 4.72 -20.41 -20.25
C VAL A 303 6.04 -19.87 -20.82
N LEU A 304 7.13 -20.54 -20.46
CA LEU A 304 8.51 -20.18 -20.81
C LEU A 304 9.03 -21.00 -22.00
N ASP A 305 8.23 -21.94 -22.52
CA ASP A 305 8.65 -22.87 -23.56
C ASP A 305 8.40 -22.26 -24.95
N GLY A 306 9.20 -21.23 -25.29
CA GLY A 306 9.53 -20.72 -26.63
C GLY A 306 8.42 -20.34 -27.63
N THR A 307 7.15 -20.55 -27.30
CA THR A 307 6.00 -20.46 -28.23
C THR A 307 5.34 -19.09 -28.25
N LEU A 308 5.69 -18.19 -27.32
CA LEU A 308 5.24 -16.79 -27.29
C LEU A 308 6.25 -15.88 -28.00
N ARG A 309 6.15 -15.79 -29.33
CA ARG A 309 6.81 -14.73 -30.12
C ARG A 309 5.93 -13.48 -30.13
N VAL A 310 6.10 -12.59 -29.15
CA VAL A 310 5.66 -11.20 -29.31
C VAL A 310 6.69 -10.52 -30.21
N ALA A 311 6.32 -10.23 -31.46
CA ALA A 311 7.20 -9.57 -32.41
C ALA A 311 7.33 -8.09 -32.04
N VAL A 312 8.49 -7.68 -31.49
CA VAL A 312 8.77 -6.27 -31.19
C VAL A 312 9.93 -5.80 -32.05
N SER A 313 9.66 -4.87 -32.98
CA SER A 313 10.69 -4.13 -33.70
C SER A 313 11.52 -3.27 -32.75
N PRO A 314 12.83 -3.07 -33.02
CA PRO A 314 13.71 -2.36 -32.09
C PRO A 314 13.42 -0.85 -32.07
N VAL A 315 13.17 -0.31 -30.88
CA VAL A 315 13.10 1.13 -30.64
C VAL A 315 14.52 1.68 -30.46
N SER A 316 14.83 2.75 -31.20
CA SER A 316 16.09 3.50 -31.11
C SER A 316 16.23 4.19 -29.76
N GLN A 317 17.43 4.11 -29.20
CA GLN A 317 17.83 4.73 -27.93
C GLN A 317 17.75 6.26 -28.01
N GLN A 318 17.08 6.89 -27.05
CA GLN A 318 17.26 8.29 -26.69
C GLN A 318 17.53 8.41 -25.18
N PRO A 319 18.26 9.44 -24.73
CA PRO A 319 18.89 9.44 -23.41
C PRO A 319 17.94 9.87 -22.28
N GLU A 320 18.21 9.29 -21.10
CA GLU A 320 17.52 9.42 -19.80
C GLU A 320 17.55 10.85 -19.21
N PRO A 321 16.44 11.35 -18.62
CA PRO A 321 16.46 12.55 -17.77
C PRO A 321 16.68 12.22 -16.28
N SER A 322 17.48 13.04 -15.61
CA SER A 322 17.80 12.98 -14.18
C SER A 322 16.68 13.56 -13.30
N PHE A 323 16.38 12.91 -12.18
CA PHE A 323 15.39 13.33 -11.19
C PHE A 323 16.03 14.04 -9.98
N GLU A 324 15.69 15.31 -9.74
CA GLU A 324 15.92 15.99 -8.46
C GLU A 324 14.70 16.82 -8.03
N LYS A 325 14.31 16.68 -6.76
CA LYS A 325 13.10 17.22 -6.11
C LYS A 325 13.02 18.75 -6.17
N THR A 326 12.13 19.27 -7.00
CA THR A 326 11.49 20.59 -6.84
C THR A 326 10.14 20.55 -7.56
N TRP A 327 9.17 21.43 -7.25
CA TRP A 327 7.88 21.51 -7.96
C TRP A 327 8.06 21.32 -9.48
N HIS A 328 7.66 20.15 -10.00
CA HIS A 328 7.96 19.76 -11.38
C HIS A 328 6.83 20.22 -12.29
N LEU A 329 7.07 21.31 -13.02
CA LEU A 329 6.28 21.67 -14.18
C LEU A 329 6.04 20.44 -15.08
N ASP A 330 7.05 19.58 -15.23
CA ASP A 330 6.95 18.34 -15.98
C ASP A 330 5.83 17.43 -15.49
N SER A 331 5.58 17.31 -14.18
CA SER A 331 4.51 16.46 -13.65
C SER A 331 3.10 17.01 -13.91
N ALA A 332 2.96 18.34 -13.99
CA ALA A 332 1.69 18.99 -14.33
C ALA A 332 1.45 18.99 -15.85
N LEU A 333 2.50 19.17 -16.66
CA LEU A 333 2.45 19.02 -18.12
C LEU A 333 2.23 17.57 -18.55
N GLU A 334 2.80 16.58 -17.84
CA GLU A 334 2.56 15.16 -18.09
C GLU A 334 1.08 14.79 -17.89
N ARG A 335 0.44 15.36 -16.84
CA ARG A 335 -1.00 15.22 -16.58
C ARG A 335 -1.86 15.80 -17.70
N ILE A 336 -1.48 16.95 -18.25
CA ILE A 336 -2.21 17.62 -19.34
C ILE A 336 -1.99 16.90 -20.68
N ARG A 337 -0.75 16.51 -20.99
CA ARG A 337 -0.39 15.71 -22.18
C ARG A 337 -1.07 14.34 -22.18
N SER A 338 -1.18 13.71 -21.02
CA SER A 338 -1.93 12.47 -20.83
C SER A 338 -3.45 12.64 -21.05
N ARG A 339 -3.99 13.85 -20.92
CA ARG A 339 -5.44 14.12 -20.90
C ARG A 339 -5.96 14.80 -22.17
N TYR A 340 -5.13 15.54 -22.90
CA TYR A 340 -5.47 16.25 -24.14
C TYR A 340 -4.58 15.85 -25.34
N GLY A 341 -3.86 14.72 -25.26
CA GLY A 341 -3.12 14.14 -26.39
C GLY A 341 -4.04 13.82 -27.59
N PRO A 342 -3.52 13.81 -28.82
CA PRO A 342 -4.27 14.21 -30.01
C PRO A 342 -5.40 13.24 -30.35
N ALA A 343 -6.64 13.68 -30.11
CA ALA A 343 -7.79 13.18 -30.84
C ALA A 343 -7.79 13.84 -32.23
N THR A 344 -7.88 13.02 -33.27
CA THR A 344 -8.05 13.39 -34.67
C THR A 344 -9.00 14.57 -34.87
N LEU A 345 -8.46 15.71 -35.32
CA LEU A 345 -9.20 16.74 -36.03
C LEU A 345 -9.55 16.21 -37.44
N ASP A 346 -10.58 15.37 -37.52
CA ASP A 346 -11.28 15.11 -38.78
C ASP A 346 -12.72 15.62 -38.63
N GLY A 347 -13.00 16.80 -39.20
CA GLY A 347 -14.31 17.44 -39.07
C GLY A 347 -14.49 18.83 -39.67
N ALA A 348 -14.30 18.97 -40.98
CA ALA A 348 -14.89 19.97 -41.92
C ALA A 348 -14.16 21.32 -42.19
N PRO A 349 -14.35 21.95 -43.37
CA PRO A 349 -14.58 21.42 -44.72
C PRO A 349 -13.53 21.89 -45.76
N ALA A 350 -13.54 21.23 -46.91
CA ALA A 350 -12.69 21.48 -48.06
C ALA A 350 -12.90 22.88 -48.69
N GLY A 351 -11.80 23.52 -49.09
CA GLY A 351 -11.81 24.53 -50.15
C GLY A 351 -10.77 25.65 -50.03
N ALA A 352 -9.58 25.43 -50.59
CA ALA A 352 -8.85 26.40 -51.43
C ALA A 352 -7.44 25.87 -51.77
N SER A 353 -7.36 25.13 -52.87
CA SER A 353 -6.12 24.79 -53.55
C SER A 353 -5.48 26.03 -54.19
N VAL A 354 -4.18 26.27 -53.97
CA VAL A 354 -3.32 26.84 -55.02
C VAL A 354 -1.97 26.13 -54.98
N SER A 355 -1.72 25.38 -56.04
CA SER A 355 -0.47 24.71 -56.36
C SER A 355 0.70 25.69 -56.51
N LYS A 356 1.91 25.26 -56.18
CA LYS A 356 3.08 25.57 -57.02
C LYS A 356 4.11 24.45 -57.00
N LYS A 357 4.37 23.99 -58.23
CA LYS A 357 5.34 22.97 -58.65
C LYS A 357 6.74 23.28 -58.15
N ARG A 358 7.45 22.21 -57.79
CA ARG A 358 8.90 22.10 -57.89
C ARG A 358 9.24 21.88 -59.35
N ASP A 359 10.04 22.78 -59.92
CA ASP A 359 10.96 22.47 -61.00
C ASP A 359 12.36 22.81 -60.50
N GLY A 360 13.28 21.88 -60.69
CA GLY A 360 14.68 22.06 -60.34
C GLY A 360 15.39 22.89 -61.38
N GLU A 361 16.37 23.68 -60.95
CA GLU A 361 17.46 24.11 -61.82
C GLU A 361 18.68 24.48 -60.97
N THR A 362 19.79 23.83 -61.32
CA THR A 362 21.18 24.29 -61.20
C THR A 362 21.31 25.80 -61.22
N LEU A 363 21.83 26.40 -60.14
CA LEU A 363 22.24 27.80 -60.12
C LEU A 363 23.77 27.90 -59.98
N SER A 364 24.33 28.36 -61.08
CA SER A 364 25.66 28.85 -61.31
C SER A 364 26.02 30.04 -60.42
N ARG A 365 27.33 30.19 -60.22
CA ARG A 365 27.99 31.41 -59.74
C ARG A 365 27.51 32.65 -60.50
N SER A 366 27.15 33.73 -59.79
CA SER A 366 27.61 35.14 -60.00
C SER A 366 26.67 36.18 -59.34
N GLY A 367 27.27 37.30 -58.88
CA GLY A 367 26.59 38.50 -58.37
C GLY A 367 26.79 38.72 -56.87
N ALA A 368 27.97 39.09 -56.35
CA ALA A 368 28.62 40.42 -56.44
C ALA A 368 27.71 41.58 -55.95
N GLY A 369 27.67 41.76 -54.61
CA GLY A 369 27.27 42.99 -53.94
C GLY A 369 28.36 43.36 -52.93
N GLY A 370 29.39 44.03 -53.42
CA GLY A 370 30.65 44.27 -52.70
C GLY A 370 30.63 45.50 -51.79
N TRP A 371 31.54 45.46 -50.82
CA TRP A 371 32.18 46.60 -50.16
C TRP A 371 32.67 47.65 -51.18
N PRO A 372 32.84 48.93 -50.79
CA PRO A 372 33.13 50.01 -51.72
C PRO A 372 34.34 49.71 -52.61
N GLU A 373 34.12 49.97 -53.88
CA GLU A 373 34.94 49.69 -55.05
C GLU A 373 36.42 50.08 -54.86
N VAL A 374 37.31 49.09 -54.94
CA VAL A 374 38.75 49.31 -55.12
C VAL A 374 38.98 49.80 -56.55
N VAL A 375 39.20 51.10 -56.69
CA VAL A 375 39.67 51.71 -57.93
C VAL A 375 41.14 51.32 -58.13
N SER A 376 41.43 50.57 -59.20
CA SER A 376 42.80 50.41 -59.72
C SER A 376 43.23 51.71 -60.45
N PRO A 377 44.53 52.07 -60.44
CA PRO A 377 44.97 53.45 -60.60
C PRO A 377 45.04 53.85 -62.08
N ASP A 378 44.31 54.90 -62.45
CA ASP A 378 44.56 55.63 -63.68
C ASP A 378 45.50 56.81 -63.39
N VAL A 379 46.67 56.75 -64.02
CA VAL A 379 47.74 57.74 -63.93
C VAL A 379 47.30 58.95 -64.75
N SER A 380 46.79 60.00 -64.10
CA SER A 380 46.84 61.40 -64.57
C SER A 380 46.05 62.30 -63.61
N GLY A 381 46.71 62.94 -62.64
CA GLY A 381 46.05 63.91 -61.78
C GLY A 381 46.87 64.24 -60.55
N SER A 382 47.75 65.22 -60.69
CA SER A 382 48.47 65.89 -59.60
C SER A 382 47.48 66.45 -58.56
N GLY A 383 47.19 65.66 -57.52
CA GLY A 383 46.48 66.09 -56.32
C GLY A 383 47.15 65.46 -55.10
N LEU A 384 47.68 66.33 -54.22
CA LEU A 384 48.56 66.00 -53.09
C LEU A 384 48.12 64.76 -52.27
N TRP A 385 49.01 63.76 -52.22
CA TRP A 385 49.08 62.79 -51.12
C TRP A 385 49.22 63.56 -49.79
N ARG A 386 48.30 63.35 -48.84
CA ARG A 386 48.42 63.91 -47.48
C ARG A 386 49.13 62.88 -46.58
N PRO A 387 50.32 63.18 -46.04
CA PRO A 387 50.99 62.31 -45.07
C PRO A 387 50.30 62.48 -43.71
N GLY A 388 49.36 61.59 -43.41
CA GLY A 388 48.69 61.55 -42.11
C GLY A 388 48.35 60.15 -41.59
N ASN A 389 48.61 59.09 -42.37
CA ASN A 389 48.09 57.73 -42.09
C ASN A 389 49.15 56.69 -41.69
N GLU A 390 50.46 57.02 -41.67
CA GLU A 390 51.50 56.04 -41.28
C GLU A 390 51.31 55.58 -39.82
N ASP A 391 51.02 56.53 -38.93
CA ASP A 391 50.73 56.25 -37.52
C ASP A 391 49.43 55.44 -37.36
N ASP A 392 48.37 55.76 -38.09
CA ASP A 392 47.10 55.02 -38.04
C ASP A 392 47.25 53.58 -38.59
N ARG A 393 48.10 53.35 -39.60
CA ARG A 393 48.44 52.00 -40.12
C ARG A 393 49.24 51.17 -39.11
N ILE A 394 50.26 51.76 -38.48
CA ILE A 394 51.05 51.10 -37.44
C ILE A 394 50.18 50.79 -36.22
N ARG A 395 49.27 51.71 -35.86
CA ARG A 395 48.30 51.50 -34.79
C ARG A 395 47.31 50.40 -35.12
N LEU A 396 46.87 50.26 -36.37
CA LEU A 396 45.96 49.18 -36.79
C LEU A 396 46.61 47.81 -36.58
N VAL A 397 47.87 47.63 -37.01
CA VAL A 397 48.59 46.37 -36.82
C VAL A 397 48.79 46.07 -35.32
N LYS A 398 49.17 47.08 -34.52
CA LYS A 398 49.31 46.93 -33.06
C LYS A 398 47.98 46.62 -32.37
N ALA A 399 46.87 47.21 -32.83
CA ALA A 399 45.54 46.96 -32.28
C ALA A 399 45.04 45.54 -32.61
N ILE A 400 45.31 45.05 -33.83
CA ILE A 400 45.05 43.65 -34.21
C ILE A 400 45.87 42.68 -33.35
N GLU A 401 47.15 42.97 -33.11
CA GLU A 401 48.02 42.14 -32.26
C GLU A 401 47.57 42.11 -30.79
N ARG A 402 46.91 43.17 -30.32
CA ARG A 402 46.36 43.29 -28.96
C ARG A 402 44.93 42.77 -28.83
N ASP A 403 44.29 42.35 -29.92
CA ASP A 403 42.86 41.98 -29.97
C ASP A 403 41.92 43.10 -29.46
N ASP A 404 42.31 44.37 -29.66
CA ASP A 404 41.54 45.54 -29.24
C ASP A 404 40.45 45.88 -30.25
N GLU A 405 39.26 45.33 -30.03
CA GLU A 405 38.08 45.50 -30.88
C GLU A 405 37.73 46.98 -31.14
N ASN A 406 37.80 47.83 -30.12
CA ASN A 406 37.37 49.23 -30.24
C ASN A 406 38.35 50.04 -31.08
N GLU A 407 39.65 49.85 -30.84
CA GLU A 407 40.69 50.51 -31.62
C GLU A 407 40.72 49.99 -33.06
N VAL A 408 40.53 48.68 -33.28
CA VAL A 408 40.42 48.06 -34.61
C VAL A 408 39.19 48.58 -35.36
N ALA A 409 38.00 48.64 -34.75
CA ALA A 409 36.79 49.13 -35.40
C ALA A 409 36.91 50.61 -35.81
N TRP A 410 37.47 51.44 -34.93
CA TRP A 410 37.66 52.87 -35.18
C TRP A 410 38.67 53.13 -36.30
N LEU A 411 39.80 52.41 -36.30
CA LEU A 411 40.83 52.51 -37.34
C LEU A 411 40.34 51.95 -38.69
N TRP A 412 39.60 50.84 -38.67
CA TRP A 412 39.05 50.22 -39.87
C TRP A 412 38.07 51.15 -40.61
N ALA A 413 37.21 51.86 -39.88
CA ALA A 413 36.27 52.82 -40.47
C ALA A 413 36.95 53.96 -41.26
N ARG A 414 38.22 54.26 -40.95
CA ARG A 414 39.01 55.33 -41.59
C ARG A 414 39.96 54.81 -42.66
N LEU A 415 40.43 53.56 -42.52
CA LEU A 415 41.44 52.95 -43.37
C LEU A 415 40.88 51.92 -44.36
N ALA A 416 39.58 51.66 -44.39
CA ALA A 416 38.97 50.62 -45.24
C ALA A 416 39.29 50.76 -46.75
N SER A 417 39.57 51.97 -47.24
CA SER A 417 39.99 52.23 -48.64
C SER A 417 41.51 52.28 -48.84
N ASP A 418 42.29 52.11 -47.78
CA ASP A 418 43.76 52.13 -47.82
C ASP A 418 44.30 50.77 -48.27
N PRO A 419 45.09 50.69 -49.37
CA PRO A 419 45.64 49.44 -49.87
C PRO A 419 46.42 48.63 -48.83
N PHE A 420 47.08 49.28 -47.87
CA PHE A 420 47.82 48.60 -46.80
C PHE A 420 46.88 47.96 -45.76
N ALA A 421 45.79 48.64 -45.40
CA ALA A 421 44.83 48.12 -44.44
C ALA A 421 44.01 46.96 -45.03
N VAL A 422 43.68 47.02 -46.32
CA VAL A 422 42.96 45.93 -47.04
C VAL A 422 43.75 44.61 -46.99
N MET A 423 45.08 44.65 -46.98
CA MET A 423 45.92 43.43 -46.80
C MET A 423 45.73 42.76 -45.43
N HIS A 424 45.22 43.50 -44.44
CA HIS A 424 44.92 43.02 -43.09
C HIS A 424 43.41 42.79 -42.85
N ALA A 425 42.55 42.93 -43.88
CA ALA A 425 41.09 42.83 -43.76
C ALA A 425 40.63 41.57 -43.03
N GLY A 426 41.13 40.39 -43.41
CA GLY A 426 40.75 39.13 -42.75
C GLY A 426 41.14 39.08 -41.25
N ARG A 427 42.26 39.70 -40.87
CA ARG A 427 42.69 39.78 -39.46
C ARG A 427 41.83 40.77 -38.67
N VAL A 428 41.33 41.82 -39.32
CA VAL A 428 40.38 42.77 -38.73
C VAL A 428 39.02 42.11 -38.53
N GLU A 429 38.52 41.40 -39.54
CA GLU A 429 37.27 40.62 -39.46
C GLU A 429 37.32 39.60 -38.31
N ASP A 430 38.46 38.93 -38.13
CA ASP A 430 38.67 37.97 -37.04
C ASP A 430 38.57 38.60 -35.64
N VAL A 431 39.16 39.79 -35.43
CA VAL A 431 39.10 40.51 -34.14
C VAL A 431 37.67 40.98 -33.85
N LEU A 432 37.00 41.55 -34.85
CA LEU A 432 35.62 42.01 -34.72
C LEU A 432 34.65 40.85 -34.49
N ALA A 433 34.80 39.74 -35.21
CA ALA A 433 33.97 38.54 -35.03
C ALA A 433 34.11 37.94 -33.62
N ARG A 434 35.33 37.91 -33.06
CA ARG A 434 35.55 37.52 -31.65
C ARG A 434 34.90 38.48 -30.67
N GLY A 435 34.92 39.78 -30.96
CA GLY A 435 34.24 40.82 -30.20
C GLY A 435 32.73 40.62 -30.10
N TYR A 436 32.06 40.47 -31.24
CA TYR A 436 30.63 40.16 -31.31
C TYR A 436 30.29 38.85 -30.60
N HIS A 437 31.13 37.82 -30.72
CA HIS A 437 30.93 36.58 -29.98
C HIS A 437 30.96 36.78 -28.46
N ARG A 438 31.93 37.54 -27.93
CA ARG A 438 32.02 37.86 -26.49
C ARG A 438 30.77 38.61 -26.00
N ARG A 439 30.27 39.58 -26.78
CA ARG A 439 29.06 40.34 -26.47
C ARG A 439 27.80 39.47 -26.50
N ILE A 440 27.68 38.59 -27.50
CA ILE A 440 26.58 37.62 -27.57
C ILE A 440 26.60 36.70 -26.34
N ASP A 441 27.75 36.12 -25.99
CA ASP A 441 27.86 35.24 -24.82
C ASP A 441 27.54 35.99 -23.51
N HIS A 442 27.91 37.27 -23.43
CA HIS A 442 27.60 38.13 -22.29
C HIS A 442 26.09 38.35 -22.09
N GLU A 443 25.36 38.61 -23.18
CA GLU A 443 23.91 38.83 -23.14
C GLU A 443 23.13 37.53 -22.97
N VAL A 444 23.63 36.41 -23.53
CA VAL A 444 23.10 35.07 -23.28
C VAL A 444 23.13 34.73 -21.79
N ASN A 445 24.26 35.02 -21.12
CA ASN A 445 24.40 34.79 -19.68
C ASN A 445 23.48 35.68 -18.82
N ARG A 446 22.97 36.79 -19.37
CA ARG A 446 21.99 37.66 -18.70
C ARG A 446 20.54 37.35 -19.06
N GLY A 447 20.29 36.43 -19.99
CA GLY A 447 18.94 36.11 -20.46
C GLY A 447 18.27 37.22 -21.27
N HIS A 448 19.05 38.16 -21.84
CA HIS A 448 18.53 39.26 -22.64
C HIS A 448 18.34 38.84 -24.10
N ASP A 449 17.31 38.03 -24.35
CA ASP A 449 17.06 37.40 -25.66
C ASP A 449 16.97 38.40 -26.82
N ASP A 450 16.32 39.54 -26.62
CA ASP A 450 16.21 40.59 -27.65
C ASP A 450 17.56 41.21 -28.01
N GLN A 451 18.42 41.42 -27.01
CA GLN A 451 19.75 42.00 -27.22
C GLN A 451 20.69 41.00 -27.93
N VAL A 452 20.56 39.70 -27.64
CA VAL A 452 21.27 38.62 -28.33
C VAL A 452 20.90 38.59 -29.82
N ILE A 453 19.61 38.74 -30.14
CA ILE A 453 19.11 38.77 -31.53
C ILE A 453 19.63 40.00 -32.26
N ALA A 454 19.55 41.18 -31.64
CA ALA A 454 20.03 42.45 -32.21
C ALA A 454 21.54 42.41 -32.53
N LEU A 455 22.36 41.87 -31.63
CA LEU A 455 23.81 41.75 -31.84
C LEU A 455 24.16 40.82 -33.02
N ALA A 456 23.36 39.79 -33.25
CA ALA A 456 23.57 38.84 -34.34
C ALA A 456 23.14 39.40 -35.70
N GLU A 457 22.07 40.20 -35.71
CA GLU A 457 21.64 40.94 -36.89
C GLU A 457 22.68 41.99 -37.28
N GLU A 458 23.20 42.74 -36.31
CA GLU A 458 24.28 43.71 -36.52
C GLU A 458 25.57 43.05 -37.07
N ALA A 459 25.94 41.87 -36.57
CA ALA A 459 27.07 41.10 -37.09
C ALA A 459 26.85 40.62 -38.54
N SER A 460 25.61 40.21 -38.86
CA SER A 460 25.23 39.77 -40.21
C SER A 460 25.21 40.91 -41.21
N GLU A 461 24.73 42.09 -40.83
CA GLU A 461 24.76 43.31 -41.66
C GLU A 461 26.19 43.72 -42.02
N ARG A 462 27.14 43.45 -41.13
CA ARG A 462 28.58 43.70 -41.32
C ARG A 462 29.32 42.55 -42.00
N ASN A 463 28.63 41.50 -42.46
CA ASN A 463 29.18 40.29 -43.05
C ASN A 463 30.23 39.57 -42.17
N LEU A 464 30.14 39.70 -40.85
CA LEU A 464 31.07 39.06 -39.92
C LEU A 464 30.64 37.61 -39.62
N PRO A 465 31.53 36.62 -39.79
CA PRO A 465 31.18 35.24 -39.55
C PRO A 465 31.02 34.95 -38.04
N LEU A 466 29.81 34.56 -37.63
CA LEU A 466 29.57 34.12 -36.26
C LEU A 466 29.97 32.65 -36.06
N PRO A 467 30.65 32.32 -34.96
CA PRO A 467 30.98 30.93 -34.61
C PRO A 467 29.70 30.11 -34.41
N ARG A 468 29.82 28.78 -34.54
CA ARG A 468 28.68 27.85 -34.44
C ARG A 468 27.95 27.99 -33.08
N THR A 469 28.68 28.26 -32.01
CA THR A 469 28.17 28.48 -30.65
C THR A 469 27.24 29.70 -30.58
N ALA A 470 27.70 30.85 -31.06
CA ALA A 470 26.89 32.08 -31.14
C ALA A 470 25.63 31.88 -32.00
N ARG A 471 25.74 31.21 -33.15
CA ARG A 471 24.57 30.91 -34.02
C ARG A 471 23.54 29.98 -33.38
N VAL A 472 23.97 29.07 -32.51
CA VAL A 472 23.04 28.23 -31.72
C VAL A 472 22.33 29.09 -30.67
N ALA A 473 23.07 29.91 -29.93
CA ALA A 473 22.51 30.77 -28.89
C ALA A 473 21.47 31.77 -29.43
N VAL A 474 21.75 32.37 -30.59
CA VAL A 474 20.82 33.31 -31.26
C VAL A 474 19.52 32.60 -31.69
N ARG A 475 19.60 31.36 -32.19
CA ARG A 475 18.42 30.58 -32.54
C ARG A 475 17.55 30.28 -31.31
N SER A 476 18.18 29.87 -30.21
CA SER A 476 17.46 29.62 -28.95
C SER A 476 16.84 30.90 -28.36
N ALA A 477 17.49 32.06 -28.52
CA ALA A 477 16.93 33.35 -28.09
C ALA A 477 15.68 33.74 -28.92
N ARG A 478 15.71 33.53 -30.24
CA ARG A 478 14.53 33.75 -31.11
C ARG A 478 13.35 32.86 -30.71
N GLU A 479 13.62 31.58 -30.49
CA GLU A 479 12.59 30.61 -30.07
C GLU A 479 11.95 31.00 -28.73
N ARG A 480 12.73 31.42 -27.73
CA ARG A 480 12.21 31.92 -26.45
C ARG A 480 11.31 33.12 -26.60
N ARG A 481 11.71 34.11 -27.42
CA ARG A 481 10.93 35.33 -27.66
C ARG A 481 9.58 35.02 -28.27
N ASP A 482 9.55 34.15 -29.28
CA ASP A 482 8.33 33.82 -30.01
C ASP A 482 7.34 33.04 -29.12
N VAL A 483 7.82 32.08 -28.32
CA VAL A 483 6.98 31.35 -27.35
C VAL A 483 6.41 32.28 -26.28
N ARG A 484 7.20 33.26 -25.78
CA ARG A 484 6.74 34.22 -24.76
C ARG A 484 5.61 35.10 -25.29
N ALA A 485 5.74 35.62 -26.52
CA ALA A 485 4.72 36.45 -27.14
C ALA A 485 3.40 35.68 -27.36
N GLU A 486 3.48 34.40 -27.72
CA GLU A 486 2.33 33.53 -27.92
C GLU A 486 1.60 33.22 -26.60
N LEU A 487 2.35 32.93 -25.53
CA LEU A 487 1.81 32.73 -24.18
C LEU A 487 1.10 33.98 -23.65
N GLU A 488 1.71 35.16 -23.79
CA GLU A 488 1.10 36.42 -23.34
C GLU A 488 -0.17 36.79 -24.11
N ARG A 489 -0.27 36.41 -25.38
CA ARG A 489 -1.50 36.57 -26.16
C ARG A 489 -2.58 35.62 -25.65
N ALA A 490 -2.27 34.32 -25.54
CA ALA A 490 -3.23 33.30 -25.10
C ALA A 490 -3.77 33.57 -23.68
N LEU A 491 -2.91 34.03 -22.75
CA LEU A 491 -3.32 34.43 -21.40
C LEU A 491 -4.22 35.68 -21.38
N ARG A 492 -4.01 36.64 -22.28
CA ARG A 492 -4.86 37.85 -22.36
C ARG A 492 -6.23 37.57 -22.97
N GLU A 493 -6.29 36.63 -23.90
CA GLU A 493 -7.51 36.26 -24.63
C GLU A 493 -8.31 35.14 -23.92
N ASP A 494 -7.79 34.60 -22.82
CA ASP A 494 -8.33 33.42 -22.11
C ASP A 494 -8.55 32.21 -23.04
N ASP A 495 -7.66 32.08 -24.03
CA ASP A 495 -7.72 31.07 -25.07
C ASP A 495 -7.19 29.74 -24.52
N THR A 496 -8.08 28.94 -23.95
CA THR A 496 -7.76 27.66 -23.33
C THR A 496 -7.16 26.65 -24.30
N GLU A 497 -7.48 26.74 -25.60
CA GLU A 497 -6.98 25.82 -26.62
C GLU A 497 -5.53 26.15 -26.97
N ALA A 498 -5.22 27.44 -27.17
CA ALA A 498 -3.84 27.90 -27.37
C ALA A 498 -2.97 27.65 -26.14
N LEU A 499 -3.51 27.81 -24.93
CA LEU A 499 -2.80 27.50 -23.68
C LEU A 499 -2.51 26.00 -23.52
N ALA A 500 -3.47 25.13 -23.88
CA ALA A 500 -3.28 23.69 -23.90
C ALA A 500 -2.25 23.27 -24.96
N ASP A 501 -2.27 23.85 -26.16
CA ASP A 501 -1.30 23.55 -27.22
C ASP A 501 0.12 23.97 -26.83
N LEU A 502 0.29 25.15 -26.22
CA LEU A 502 1.59 25.59 -25.69
C LEU A 502 2.13 24.63 -24.61
N ALA A 503 1.25 24.12 -23.73
CA ALA A 503 1.59 23.15 -22.70
C ALA A 503 1.91 21.76 -23.28
N VAL A 504 1.12 21.27 -24.22
CA VAL A 504 1.27 19.94 -24.82
C VAL A 504 2.47 19.88 -25.76
N SER A 505 2.66 20.89 -26.62
CA SER A 505 3.79 20.97 -27.56
C SER A 505 5.16 21.02 -26.88
N GLY A 506 5.23 21.32 -25.58
CA GLY A 506 6.48 21.43 -24.82
C GLY A 506 7.27 22.69 -25.10
N ARG A 507 6.70 23.61 -25.87
CA ARG A 507 7.34 24.89 -26.20
C ARG A 507 7.57 25.75 -24.96
N LEU A 508 6.74 25.61 -23.92
CA LEU A 508 6.93 26.29 -22.64
C LEU A 508 8.23 25.91 -21.90
N VAL A 509 8.81 24.74 -22.18
CA VAL A 509 10.10 24.30 -21.59
C VAL A 509 11.23 25.25 -21.99
N VAL A 510 11.12 25.88 -23.16
CA VAL A 510 12.12 26.81 -23.69
C VAL A 510 12.23 28.08 -22.85
N LEU A 511 11.18 28.46 -22.09
CA LEU A 511 11.12 29.68 -21.28
C LEU A 511 11.83 29.60 -19.91
N GLY A 512 12.14 28.40 -19.40
CA GLY A 512 12.85 28.20 -18.13
C GLY A 512 12.06 28.55 -16.85
N ASP A 513 12.74 28.55 -15.69
CA ASP A 513 12.14 28.62 -14.34
C ASP A 513 11.58 30.00 -13.92
N ALA A 514 11.84 31.05 -14.70
CA ALA A 514 11.54 32.43 -14.31
C ALA A 514 10.04 32.77 -14.27
N ASP A 515 9.15 31.89 -14.72
CA ASP A 515 7.74 32.21 -15.00
C ASP A 515 6.72 31.33 -14.26
N ARG A 516 7.08 30.86 -13.05
CA ARG A 516 6.26 29.97 -12.20
C ARG A 516 4.82 30.45 -11.95
N ILE A 517 4.60 31.76 -11.90
CA ILE A 517 3.27 32.36 -11.67
C ILE A 517 2.40 32.26 -12.93
N SER A 518 2.96 32.57 -14.11
CA SER A 518 2.27 32.47 -15.39
C SER A 518 1.89 31.02 -15.69
N LEU A 519 2.79 30.10 -15.35
CA LEU A 519 2.59 28.65 -15.45
C LEU A 519 1.46 28.12 -14.57
N GLN A 520 1.37 28.56 -13.31
CA GLN A 520 0.25 28.19 -12.42
C GLN A 520 -1.09 28.70 -12.95
N ARG A 521 -1.11 29.88 -13.59
CA ARG A 521 -2.33 30.42 -14.22
C ARG A 521 -2.77 29.58 -15.42
N VAL A 522 -1.83 29.16 -16.27
CA VAL A 522 -2.10 28.24 -17.39
C VAL A 522 -2.66 26.90 -16.89
N LEU A 523 -2.03 26.31 -15.87
CA LEU A 523 -2.49 25.03 -15.30
C LEU A 523 -3.88 25.14 -14.66
N ARG A 524 -4.18 26.25 -13.97
CA ARG A 524 -5.53 26.51 -13.42
C ARG A 524 -6.58 26.64 -14.51
N ALA A 525 -6.30 27.37 -15.58
CA ALA A 525 -7.22 27.54 -16.70
C ALA A 525 -7.59 26.18 -17.34
N ILE A 526 -6.63 25.25 -17.41
CA ILE A 526 -6.84 23.92 -18.01
C ILE A 526 -7.60 22.96 -17.06
N GLU A 527 -7.35 23.00 -15.76
CA GLU A 527 -7.97 22.09 -14.77
C GLU A 527 -9.35 22.59 -14.29
N ARG A 528 -9.65 23.90 -14.39
CA ARG A 528 -10.91 24.48 -13.90
C ARG A 528 -12.18 23.85 -14.51
N PRO A 529 -12.31 23.64 -15.84
CA PRO A 529 -13.51 23.02 -16.41
C PRO A 529 -13.72 21.56 -15.98
N ILE A 530 -12.66 20.88 -15.53
CA ILE A 530 -12.73 19.51 -15.03
C ILE A 530 -13.25 19.51 -13.60
N LEU A 531 -12.74 20.42 -12.77
CA LEU A 531 -13.25 20.64 -11.43
C LEU A 531 -14.74 21.04 -11.47
N ASP A 532 -15.15 21.92 -12.38
CA ASP A 532 -16.56 22.32 -12.52
C ASP A 532 -17.47 21.13 -12.87
N ARG A 533 -17.03 20.27 -13.81
CA ARG A 533 -17.75 19.03 -14.15
C ARG A 533 -17.79 18.05 -12.98
N ALA A 534 -16.70 17.93 -12.23
CA ALA A 534 -16.64 17.07 -11.04
C ALA A 534 -17.58 17.58 -9.94
N LEU A 535 -17.62 18.89 -9.69
CA LEU A 535 -18.52 19.53 -8.72
C LEU A 535 -19.98 19.47 -9.11
N ALA A 536 -20.28 19.38 -10.41
CA ALA A 536 -21.62 19.11 -10.91
C ALA A 536 -22.08 17.68 -10.58
N THR A 537 -21.15 16.74 -10.37
CA THR A 537 -21.46 15.40 -9.85
C THR A 537 -21.62 15.43 -8.32
N ASP A 538 -22.30 14.43 -7.76
CA ASP A 538 -22.26 14.14 -6.32
C ASP A 538 -21.33 12.95 -6.04
N ASP A 539 -20.26 12.75 -6.83
CA ASP A 539 -19.29 11.67 -6.56
C ASP A 539 -18.05 12.23 -5.84
N ASP A 540 -17.97 11.94 -4.53
CA ASP A 540 -16.87 12.40 -3.68
C ASP A 540 -15.49 12.02 -4.24
N ARG A 541 -15.35 10.86 -4.89
CA ARG A 541 -14.06 10.41 -5.44
C ARG A 541 -13.67 11.19 -6.68
N ILE A 542 -14.65 11.53 -7.53
CA ILE A 542 -14.42 12.34 -8.74
C ILE A 542 -14.04 13.77 -8.34
N ILE A 543 -14.75 14.35 -7.36
CA ILE A 543 -14.45 15.68 -6.81
C ILE A 543 -13.03 15.71 -6.23
N MET A 544 -12.68 14.75 -5.37
CA MET A 544 -11.36 14.70 -4.74
C MET A 544 -10.22 14.36 -5.72
N HIS A 545 -10.52 13.74 -6.87
CA HIS A 545 -9.52 13.50 -7.91
C HIS A 545 -9.30 14.71 -8.83
N ALA A 546 -10.33 15.53 -9.03
CA ALA A 546 -10.25 16.76 -9.83
C ALA A 546 -9.71 17.95 -9.03
N TYR A 547 -9.89 17.98 -7.71
CA TYR A 547 -9.39 19.03 -6.84
C TYR A 547 -7.91 18.84 -6.47
N ASP A 548 -7.06 19.77 -6.88
CA ASP A 548 -5.64 19.84 -6.48
C ASP A 548 -5.43 21.01 -5.50
N PRO A 549 -5.22 20.74 -4.19
CA PRO A 549 -5.02 21.78 -3.19
C PRO A 549 -3.86 22.71 -3.52
N ALA A 550 -2.78 22.20 -4.12
CA ALA A 550 -1.62 23.03 -4.47
C ALA A 550 -1.91 24.03 -5.62
N LEU A 551 -2.91 23.73 -6.45
CA LEU A 551 -3.35 24.62 -7.51
C LEU A 551 -4.48 25.55 -7.05
N PHE A 552 -5.44 25.10 -6.24
CA PHE A 552 -6.67 25.85 -5.95
C PHE A 552 -6.76 26.44 -4.53
N ASP A 553 -5.88 26.06 -3.59
CA ASP A 553 -5.88 26.67 -2.25
C ASP A 553 -5.55 28.17 -2.33
N GLY A 554 -6.37 28.99 -1.66
CA GLY A 554 -6.26 30.46 -1.69
C GLY A 554 -6.77 31.12 -2.97
N ASP A 555 -7.37 30.36 -3.90
CA ASP A 555 -7.93 30.92 -5.13
C ASP A 555 -9.26 31.64 -4.87
N LEU A 556 -9.30 32.93 -5.24
CA LEU A 556 -10.51 33.76 -5.21
C LEU A 556 -11.54 33.33 -6.28
N SER A 557 -11.15 32.47 -7.21
CA SER A 557 -12.01 31.95 -8.29
C SER A 557 -12.99 30.85 -7.85
N LEU A 558 -12.78 30.22 -6.68
CA LEU A 558 -13.71 29.25 -6.10
C LEU A 558 -14.74 29.95 -5.21
N GLY A 559 -16.03 29.78 -5.56
CA GLY A 559 -17.17 30.27 -4.79
C GLY A 559 -17.34 29.55 -3.46
N ARG A 560 -18.17 30.12 -2.57
CA ARG A 560 -18.43 29.53 -1.25
C ARG A 560 -19.09 28.14 -1.35
N GLU A 561 -20.06 27.98 -2.24
CA GLU A 561 -20.78 26.72 -2.44
C GLU A 561 -19.88 25.61 -2.98
N GLU A 562 -18.97 25.94 -3.90
CA GLU A 562 -17.98 24.99 -4.44
C GLU A 562 -17.04 24.49 -3.35
N ARG A 563 -16.55 25.40 -2.49
CA ARG A 563 -15.70 25.04 -1.34
C ARG A 563 -16.43 24.15 -0.34
N GLU A 564 -17.69 24.47 -0.03
CA GLU A 564 -18.52 23.65 0.87
C GLU A 564 -18.74 22.24 0.29
N ARG A 565 -18.89 22.09 -1.04
CA ARG A 565 -19.00 20.78 -1.70
C ARG A 565 -17.69 19.99 -1.67
N ILE A 566 -16.55 20.64 -1.92
CA ILE A 566 -15.23 20.00 -1.84
C ILE A 566 -14.94 19.53 -0.41
N GLU A 567 -15.25 20.36 0.58
CA GLU A 567 -15.07 20.03 2.00
C GLU A 567 -15.98 18.88 2.42
N LEU A 568 -17.24 18.87 1.98
CA LEU A 568 -18.18 17.79 2.24
C LEU A 568 -17.70 16.46 1.62
N ALA A 569 -17.24 16.48 0.36
CA ALA A 569 -16.68 15.32 -0.32
C ALA A 569 -15.45 14.77 0.41
N SER A 570 -14.52 15.66 0.80
CA SER A 570 -13.34 15.31 1.59
C SER A 570 -13.70 14.66 2.93
N THR A 571 -14.65 15.26 3.66
CA THR A 571 -15.10 14.77 4.96
C THR A 571 -15.78 13.40 4.85
N ARG A 572 -16.65 13.21 3.85
CA ARG A 572 -17.31 11.92 3.58
C ARG A 572 -16.29 10.83 3.24
N GLN A 573 -15.32 11.14 2.38
CA GLN A 573 -14.30 10.17 1.98
C GLN A 573 -13.40 9.77 3.16
N ALA A 574 -12.94 10.74 3.95
CA ALA A 574 -12.16 10.47 5.16
C ALA A 574 -12.94 9.62 6.17
N TRP A 575 -14.24 9.87 6.34
CA TRP A 575 -15.10 9.08 7.23
C TRP A 575 -15.27 7.64 6.72
N VAL A 576 -15.51 7.44 5.41
CA VAL A 576 -15.62 6.10 4.80
C VAL A 576 -14.33 5.30 5.00
N ASP A 577 -13.18 5.93 4.79
CA ASP A 577 -11.87 5.29 4.97
C ASP A 577 -11.61 4.94 6.44
N ALA A 578 -12.02 5.79 7.37
CA ALA A 578 -11.96 5.51 8.80
C ALA A 578 -12.86 4.32 9.18
N VAL A 579 -14.10 4.26 8.67
CA VAL A 579 -15.02 3.13 8.89
C VAL A 579 -14.45 1.82 8.34
N ARG A 580 -13.91 1.82 7.11
CA ARG A 580 -13.29 0.63 6.51
C ARG A 580 -12.06 0.18 7.28
N THR A 581 -11.25 1.11 7.77
CA THR A 581 -10.08 0.82 8.60
C THR A 581 -10.49 0.19 9.93
N ALA A 582 -11.47 0.78 10.61
CA ALA A 582 -11.96 0.26 11.89
C ALA A 582 -12.62 -1.13 11.73
N LEU A 583 -13.33 -1.38 10.63
CA LEU A 583 -13.84 -2.71 10.25
C LEU A 583 -12.72 -3.73 10.03
N LYS A 584 -11.69 -3.36 9.26
CA LYS A 584 -10.55 -4.24 8.92
C LYS A 584 -9.78 -4.63 10.18
N GLN A 585 -9.57 -3.67 11.08
CA GLN A 585 -8.80 -3.84 12.31
C GLN A 585 -9.65 -4.34 13.49
N ARG A 586 -10.95 -4.64 13.26
CA ARG A 586 -11.91 -5.09 14.28
C ARG A 586 -12.01 -4.16 15.49
N ARG A 587 -11.85 -2.86 15.27
CA ARG A 587 -11.94 -1.83 16.31
C ARG A 587 -13.39 -1.43 16.51
N THR A 588 -14.12 -2.25 17.27
CA THR A 588 -15.57 -2.11 17.47
C THR A 588 -15.99 -0.83 18.19
N HIS A 589 -15.14 -0.28 19.07
CA HIS A 589 -15.38 1.01 19.73
C HIS A 589 -15.32 2.17 18.73
N GLU A 590 -14.24 2.25 17.93
CA GLU A 590 -14.09 3.29 16.90
C GLU A 590 -15.22 3.24 15.86
N LEU A 591 -15.68 2.03 15.51
CA LEU A 591 -16.85 1.87 14.62
C LEU A 591 -18.14 2.44 15.22
N PHE A 592 -18.33 2.31 16.53
CA PHE A 592 -19.50 2.85 17.21
C PHE A 592 -19.46 4.38 17.23
N ASP A 593 -18.30 4.95 17.56
CA ASP A 593 -18.10 6.40 17.60
C ASP A 593 -18.35 7.03 16.22
N LEU A 594 -17.81 6.43 15.16
CA LEU A 594 -17.97 6.89 13.78
C LEU A 594 -19.45 6.91 13.33
N PHE A 595 -20.27 5.99 13.83
CA PHE A 595 -21.70 5.91 13.52
C PHE A 595 -22.60 6.73 14.45
N THR A 596 -22.03 7.37 15.48
CA THR A 596 -22.77 8.28 16.37
C THR A 596 -23.05 9.63 15.72
N SER A 597 -22.14 10.10 14.85
CA SER A 597 -22.31 11.35 14.09
C SER A 597 -21.71 11.22 12.69
N PRO A 598 -22.36 10.48 11.79
CA PRO A 598 -21.89 10.34 10.42
C PRO A 598 -22.06 11.67 9.64
N PRO A 599 -21.13 12.03 8.75
CA PRO A 599 -21.32 13.17 7.86
C PRO A 599 -22.54 12.93 6.96
N GLN A 600 -23.23 14.00 6.58
CA GLN A 600 -24.44 13.94 5.75
C GLN A 600 -24.18 13.09 4.51
N GLY A 601 -24.97 12.04 4.25
CA GLY A 601 -24.79 11.15 3.09
C GLY A 601 -23.57 10.21 3.15
N GLY A 602 -22.75 10.26 4.21
CA GLY A 602 -21.56 9.41 4.34
C GLY A 602 -21.90 7.92 4.42
N ALA A 603 -22.95 7.56 5.15
CA ALA A 603 -23.43 6.19 5.23
C ALA A 603 -23.87 5.66 3.85
N GLU A 604 -24.32 6.53 2.94
CA GLU A 604 -24.79 6.15 1.60
C GLU A 604 -23.64 5.72 0.67
N ARG A 605 -22.40 6.11 1.00
CA ARG A 605 -21.18 5.74 0.26
C ARG A 605 -20.62 4.36 0.62
N LEU A 606 -21.14 3.74 1.68
CA LEU A 606 -20.81 2.36 2.06
C LEU A 606 -21.69 1.38 1.30
N GLY A 607 -21.10 0.27 0.83
CA GLY A 607 -21.83 -0.79 0.14
C GLY A 607 -22.85 -1.49 1.04
N LEU A 608 -23.89 -2.09 0.46
CA LEU A 608 -24.95 -2.81 1.20
C LEU A 608 -24.38 -3.92 2.10
N ALA A 609 -23.37 -4.66 1.62
CA ALA A 609 -22.70 -5.70 2.39
C ALA A 609 -21.89 -5.13 3.58
N GLU A 610 -21.20 -3.99 3.36
CA GLU A 610 -20.44 -3.28 4.40
C GLU A 610 -21.40 -2.79 5.50
N ARG A 611 -22.51 -2.14 5.14
CA ARG A 611 -23.53 -1.69 6.10
C ARG A 611 -24.13 -2.85 6.92
N ARG A 612 -24.41 -3.98 6.28
CA ARG A 612 -24.91 -5.19 6.98
C ARG A 612 -23.87 -5.77 7.94
N ARG A 613 -22.58 -5.71 7.59
CA ARG A 613 -21.49 -6.18 8.45
C ARG A 613 -21.29 -5.26 9.65
N ILE A 614 -21.31 -3.94 9.43
CA ILE A 614 -21.21 -2.93 10.50
C ILE A 614 -22.37 -3.08 11.47
N ARG A 615 -23.61 -3.16 10.96
CA ARG A 615 -24.81 -3.32 11.81
C ARG A 615 -24.70 -4.55 12.71
N ARG A 616 -24.29 -5.69 12.15
CA ARG A 616 -24.07 -6.92 12.92
C ARG A 616 -23.02 -6.72 14.02
N GLU A 617 -21.93 -6.03 13.72
CA GLU A 617 -20.86 -5.84 14.70
C GLU A 617 -21.24 -4.86 15.82
N ILE A 618 -22.00 -3.80 15.50
CA ILE A 618 -22.59 -2.88 16.48
C ILE A 618 -23.62 -3.60 17.37
N GLU A 619 -24.49 -4.42 16.78
CA GLU A 619 -25.48 -5.21 17.52
C GLU A 619 -24.82 -6.21 18.48
N ARG A 620 -23.74 -6.89 18.05
CA ARG A 620 -22.95 -7.78 18.91
C ARG A 620 -22.38 -7.03 20.11
N ARG A 621 -21.81 -5.85 19.87
CA ARG A 621 -21.23 -5.03 20.94
C ARG A 621 -22.28 -4.59 21.95
N ARG A 622 -23.43 -4.07 21.48
CA ARG A 622 -24.55 -3.69 22.35
C ARG A 622 -25.05 -4.87 23.19
N ALA A 623 -25.17 -6.06 22.61
CA ALA A 623 -25.59 -7.24 23.35
C ALA A 623 -24.61 -7.61 24.48
N LEU A 624 -23.30 -7.46 24.25
CA LEU A 624 -22.27 -7.67 25.28
C LEU A 624 -22.30 -6.58 26.37
N ASP A 625 -22.52 -5.32 26.00
CA ASP A 625 -22.62 -4.22 26.96
C ASP A 625 -23.89 -4.36 27.84
N ASP A 626 -25.02 -4.76 27.25
CA ASP A 626 -26.26 -5.08 27.99
C ASP A 626 -26.04 -6.23 28.98
N LEU A 627 -25.35 -7.30 28.57
CA LEU A 627 -24.99 -8.42 29.44
C LEU A 627 -24.07 -7.99 30.58
N ALA A 628 -23.06 -7.17 30.30
CA ALA A 628 -22.16 -6.64 31.32
C ALA A 628 -22.92 -5.76 32.35
N GLN A 629 -23.92 -5.01 31.89
CA GLN A 629 -24.76 -4.20 32.77
C GLN A 629 -25.70 -5.08 33.62
N ALA A 630 -26.29 -6.13 33.05
CA ALA A 630 -27.12 -7.08 33.78
C ALA A 630 -26.31 -7.81 34.87
N VAL A 631 -25.08 -8.24 34.55
CA VAL A 631 -24.17 -8.87 35.53
C VAL A 631 -23.81 -7.91 36.67
N LYS A 632 -23.62 -6.62 36.38
CA LYS A 632 -23.39 -5.60 37.43
C LYS A 632 -24.61 -5.34 38.30
N GLY A 633 -25.81 -5.51 37.75
CA GLY A 633 -27.08 -5.34 38.47
C GLY A 633 -27.45 -6.51 39.38
N GLU A 634 -26.71 -7.63 39.30
CA GLU A 634 -26.98 -8.88 40.03
C GLU A 634 -28.42 -9.43 39.86
N ASP A 635 -29.07 -9.11 38.74
CA ASP A 635 -30.41 -9.56 38.40
C ASP A 635 -30.36 -10.80 37.51
N ASP A 636 -30.70 -11.96 38.09
CA ASP A 636 -30.66 -13.27 37.44
C ASP A 636 -31.56 -13.33 36.18
N GLU A 637 -32.73 -12.69 36.19
CA GLU A 637 -33.67 -12.70 35.07
C GLU A 637 -33.15 -11.81 33.92
N ALA A 638 -32.63 -10.63 34.26
CA ALA A 638 -32.01 -9.73 33.28
C ALA A 638 -30.76 -10.35 32.64
N ILE A 639 -29.97 -11.12 33.39
CA ILE A 639 -28.79 -11.83 32.87
C ILE A 639 -29.21 -12.89 31.83
N ILE A 640 -30.26 -13.67 32.10
CA ILE A 640 -30.77 -14.69 31.16
C ILE A 640 -31.28 -14.04 29.87
N VAL A 641 -32.05 -12.95 29.98
CA VAL A 641 -32.55 -12.21 28.81
C VAL A 641 -31.40 -11.65 27.98
N ALA A 642 -30.38 -11.07 28.62
CA ALA A 642 -29.21 -10.55 27.94
C ALA A 642 -28.37 -11.67 27.30
N LEU A 643 -28.26 -12.83 27.94
CA LEU A 643 -27.55 -14.01 27.42
C LEU A 643 -28.22 -14.55 26.14
N ASN A 644 -29.55 -14.67 26.13
CA ASN A 644 -30.32 -15.05 24.93
C ASN A 644 -30.11 -14.06 23.78
N LYS A 645 -30.00 -12.76 24.10
CA LYS A 645 -29.70 -11.72 23.11
C LYS A 645 -28.29 -11.87 22.54
N VAL A 646 -27.30 -12.19 23.38
CA VAL A 646 -25.90 -12.46 22.98
C VAL A 646 -25.81 -13.69 22.07
N GLU A 647 -26.53 -14.77 22.41
CA GLU A 647 -26.59 -16.00 21.61
C GLU A 647 -27.21 -15.74 20.23
N ARG A 648 -28.38 -15.08 20.18
CA ARG A 648 -29.09 -14.76 18.93
C ARG A 648 -28.24 -13.96 17.94
N VAL A 649 -27.39 -13.06 18.44
CA VAL A 649 -26.53 -12.20 17.62
C VAL A 649 -25.14 -12.84 17.38
N GLY A 650 -24.85 -13.97 18.04
CA GLY A 650 -23.61 -14.73 17.93
C GLY A 650 -22.39 -13.98 18.46
N ALA A 651 -22.57 -13.17 19.51
CA ALA A 651 -21.46 -12.47 20.15
C ALA A 651 -20.68 -13.41 21.08
N ARG A 652 -19.34 -13.25 21.13
CA ARG A 652 -18.47 -14.10 21.97
C ARG A 652 -18.14 -13.38 23.26
N ILE A 653 -18.37 -14.04 24.39
CA ILE A 653 -18.00 -13.56 25.72
C ILE A 653 -16.53 -13.95 25.95
N THR A 654 -15.65 -12.96 26.12
CA THR A 654 -14.20 -13.18 26.35
C THR A 654 -13.77 -12.87 27.77
N ASP A 655 -14.61 -12.21 28.56
CA ASP A 655 -14.29 -11.81 29.92
C ASP A 655 -14.57 -12.95 30.93
N ARG A 656 -13.55 -13.30 31.72
CA ARG A 656 -13.63 -14.36 32.74
C ARG A 656 -14.58 -14.00 33.88
N PHE A 657 -14.69 -12.71 34.23
CA PHE A 657 -15.55 -12.27 35.33
C PHE A 657 -17.03 -12.46 34.97
N THR A 658 -17.42 -12.02 33.78
CA THR A 658 -18.76 -12.22 33.20
C THR A 658 -19.11 -13.71 33.09
N TRP A 659 -18.16 -14.54 32.63
CA TRP A 659 -18.36 -15.99 32.57
C TRP A 659 -18.60 -16.63 33.94
N GLY A 660 -17.82 -16.24 34.96
CA GLY A 660 -18.00 -16.73 36.32
C GLY A 660 -19.35 -16.32 36.94
N ALA A 661 -19.86 -15.12 36.61
CA ALA A 661 -21.19 -14.70 37.03
C ALA A 661 -22.30 -15.53 36.37
N ILE A 662 -22.21 -15.75 35.04
CA ILE A 662 -23.17 -16.58 34.30
C ILE A 662 -23.19 -18.01 34.83
N GLN A 663 -22.01 -18.60 35.07
CA GLN A 663 -21.91 -19.98 35.57
C GLN A 663 -22.62 -20.13 36.92
N ARG A 664 -22.47 -19.15 37.83
CA ARG A 664 -23.19 -19.15 39.11
C ARG A 664 -24.70 -19.04 38.94
N VAL A 665 -25.18 -18.23 38.00
CA VAL A 665 -26.63 -18.12 37.71
C VAL A 665 -27.17 -19.43 37.16
N VAL A 666 -26.47 -20.04 36.18
CA VAL A 666 -26.86 -21.32 35.59
C VAL A 666 -26.87 -22.43 36.65
N GLU A 667 -25.83 -22.54 37.48
CA GLU A 667 -25.77 -23.51 38.58
C GLU A 667 -26.93 -23.32 39.57
N ARG A 668 -27.28 -22.08 39.92
CA ARG A 668 -28.42 -21.78 40.80
C ARG A 668 -29.76 -22.16 40.18
N VAL A 669 -29.98 -21.86 38.90
CA VAL A 669 -31.23 -22.20 38.18
C VAL A 669 -31.38 -23.71 38.02
N SER A 670 -30.34 -24.41 37.57
CA SER A 670 -30.38 -25.86 37.37
C SER A 670 -30.66 -26.63 38.65
N VAL A 671 -30.07 -26.21 39.78
CA VAL A 671 -30.34 -26.86 41.08
C VAL A 671 -31.80 -26.68 41.52
N ILE A 672 -32.42 -25.54 41.20
CA ILE A 672 -33.82 -25.27 41.56
C ILE A 672 -34.80 -26.00 40.63
N GLU A 673 -34.49 -26.10 39.34
CA GLU A 673 -35.25 -26.91 38.39
C GLU A 673 -35.18 -28.39 38.78
N GLU A 674 -33.99 -28.92 39.07
CA GLU A 674 -33.83 -30.32 39.48
C GLU A 674 -34.54 -30.61 40.81
N LEU A 675 -34.53 -29.66 41.75
CA LEU A 675 -35.30 -29.77 42.98
C LEU A 675 -36.81 -29.80 42.69
N SER A 676 -37.29 -28.97 41.78
CA SER A 676 -38.70 -28.91 41.39
C SER A 676 -39.14 -30.23 40.73
N ASP A 677 -38.33 -30.79 39.83
CA ASP A 677 -38.59 -32.08 39.18
C ASP A 677 -38.70 -33.22 40.20
N VAL A 678 -37.80 -33.26 41.19
CA VAL A 678 -37.82 -34.29 42.25
C VAL A 678 -39.05 -34.16 43.15
N ILE A 679 -39.56 -32.95 43.37
CA ILE A 679 -40.77 -32.70 44.16
C ILE A 679 -42.04 -33.15 43.40
N GLU A 680 -42.05 -33.00 42.08
CA GLU A 680 -43.18 -33.40 41.23
C GLU A 680 -43.25 -34.92 41.02
N GLN A 681 -42.13 -35.64 41.14
CA GLN A 681 -42.08 -37.10 41.00
C GLN A 681 -42.91 -37.83 42.07
N ARG A 682 -43.71 -38.81 41.63
CA ARG A 682 -44.48 -39.72 42.50
C ARG A 682 -44.16 -41.18 42.15
N PRO A 683 -43.64 -42.00 43.10
CA PRO A 683 -43.29 -41.67 44.48
C PRO A 683 -42.06 -40.75 44.58
N LEU A 684 -42.00 -39.94 45.65
CA LEU A 684 -40.92 -38.98 45.89
C LEU A 684 -39.58 -39.69 46.11
N ASP A 685 -38.51 -39.26 45.44
CA ASP A 685 -37.14 -39.74 45.71
C ASP A 685 -36.51 -38.97 46.87
N TYR A 686 -36.71 -39.47 48.08
CA TYR A 686 -36.18 -38.87 49.30
C TYR A 686 -34.65 -38.88 49.41
N VAL A 687 -33.96 -39.77 48.68
CA VAL A 687 -32.48 -39.82 48.70
C VAL A 687 -31.94 -38.69 47.83
N ARG A 688 -32.51 -38.52 46.63
CA ARG A 688 -32.12 -37.42 45.74
C ARG A 688 -32.51 -36.06 46.33
N LEU A 689 -33.70 -35.97 46.94
CA LEU A 689 -34.16 -34.77 47.63
C LEU A 689 -33.20 -34.35 48.76
N ALA A 690 -32.72 -35.29 49.58
CA ALA A 690 -31.76 -35.00 50.65
C ALA A 690 -30.42 -34.46 50.12
N GLN A 691 -29.94 -35.00 49.00
CA GLN A 691 -28.70 -34.53 48.35
C GLN A 691 -28.87 -33.11 47.82
N LEU A 692 -29.96 -32.83 47.10
CA LEU A 692 -30.24 -31.51 46.53
C LEU A 692 -30.47 -30.44 47.60
N LEU A 693 -31.17 -30.75 48.69
CA LEU A 693 -31.35 -29.82 49.82
C LEU A 693 -30.01 -29.42 50.46
N SER A 694 -29.04 -30.33 50.51
CA SER A 694 -27.68 -30.00 50.97
C SER A 694 -26.98 -29.03 50.02
N VAL A 695 -27.12 -29.23 48.71
CA VAL A 695 -26.54 -28.37 47.69
C VAL A 695 -27.17 -26.98 47.71
N VAL A 696 -28.50 -26.89 47.82
CA VAL A 696 -29.28 -25.63 47.95
C VAL A 696 -28.81 -24.82 49.16
N ARG A 697 -28.58 -25.46 50.31
CA ARG A 697 -28.04 -24.79 51.51
C ARG A 697 -26.60 -24.29 51.29
N SER A 698 -25.73 -25.10 50.66
CA SER A 698 -24.35 -24.68 50.40
C SER A 698 -24.25 -23.50 49.43
N LEU A 699 -25.22 -23.36 48.51
CA LEU A 699 -25.30 -22.25 47.57
C LEU A 699 -26.05 -21.02 48.12
N GLY A 700 -26.53 -21.06 49.36
CA GLY A 700 -27.27 -19.95 49.98
C GLY A 700 -28.65 -19.69 49.38
N LEU A 701 -29.23 -20.68 48.70
CA LEU A 701 -30.50 -20.56 47.96
C LEU A 701 -31.76 -20.70 48.84
N THR A 702 -31.61 -20.69 50.16
CA THR A 702 -32.72 -20.94 51.10
C THR A 702 -33.81 -19.86 51.07
N GLY A 703 -33.48 -18.66 50.59
CA GLY A 703 -34.41 -17.54 50.45
C GLY A 703 -34.97 -17.34 49.04
N ASP A 704 -34.77 -18.28 48.11
CA ASP A 704 -35.30 -18.14 46.74
C ASP A 704 -36.84 -18.04 46.77
N PRO A 705 -37.46 -17.09 46.04
CA PRO A 705 -38.91 -16.91 46.00
C PRO A 705 -39.70 -18.17 45.62
N ARG A 706 -39.08 -19.09 44.86
CA ARG A 706 -39.70 -20.35 44.45
C ARG A 706 -39.71 -21.41 45.55
N LEU A 707 -38.92 -21.25 46.62
CA LEU A 707 -38.78 -22.19 47.73
C LEU A 707 -39.48 -21.66 49.00
N GLN A 708 -40.77 -21.39 48.90
CA GLN A 708 -41.60 -20.87 49.99
C GLN A 708 -42.74 -21.83 50.37
N GLY A 709 -43.31 -21.65 51.57
CA GLY A 709 -44.42 -22.46 52.07
C GLY A 709 -44.06 -23.93 52.27
N ASP A 710 -44.91 -24.83 51.75
CA ASP A 710 -44.73 -26.30 51.85
C ASP A 710 -43.53 -26.81 51.04
N VAL A 711 -43.00 -25.98 50.15
CA VAL A 711 -41.84 -26.25 49.30
C VAL A 711 -40.57 -25.59 49.83
N SER A 712 -40.64 -24.98 51.02
CA SER A 712 -39.47 -24.38 51.67
C SER A 712 -38.44 -25.44 52.06
N VAL A 713 -37.17 -25.03 52.10
CA VAL A 713 -36.05 -25.93 52.45
C VAL A 713 -36.27 -26.61 53.81
N ASP A 714 -36.85 -25.91 54.79
CA ASP A 714 -37.13 -26.48 56.11
C ASP A 714 -38.37 -27.41 56.12
N ALA A 715 -39.37 -27.15 55.28
CA ALA A 715 -40.50 -28.08 55.09
C ALA A 715 -40.05 -29.39 54.40
N LEU A 716 -39.30 -29.28 53.30
CA LEU A 716 -38.76 -30.42 52.58
C LEU A 716 -37.77 -31.24 53.44
N GLN A 717 -36.94 -30.56 54.24
CA GLN A 717 -36.05 -31.24 55.19
C GLN A 717 -36.85 -32.03 56.23
N ARG A 718 -37.95 -31.49 56.75
CA ARG A 718 -38.84 -32.22 57.67
C ARG A 718 -39.42 -33.47 56.99
N HIS A 719 -39.85 -33.39 55.73
CA HIS A 719 -40.33 -34.56 54.98
C HIS A 719 -39.26 -35.65 54.83
N VAL A 720 -38.02 -35.28 54.49
CA VAL A 720 -36.89 -36.23 54.38
C VAL A 720 -36.60 -36.89 55.72
N VAL A 721 -36.54 -36.12 56.80
CA VAL A 721 -36.23 -36.66 58.13
C VAL A 721 -37.37 -37.54 58.65
N ARG A 722 -38.63 -37.15 58.43
CA ARG A 722 -39.82 -37.96 58.74
C ARG A 722 -39.79 -39.28 57.98
N PHE A 723 -39.52 -39.28 56.68
CA PHE A 723 -39.38 -40.50 55.89
C PHE A 723 -38.26 -41.42 56.40
N ALA A 724 -37.09 -40.85 56.73
CA ALA A 724 -35.98 -41.61 57.31
C ALA A 724 -36.33 -42.19 58.69
N HIS A 725 -37.14 -41.48 59.48
CA HIS A 725 -37.67 -41.93 60.77
C HIS A 725 -38.62 -43.12 60.58
N VAL A 726 -39.63 -42.99 59.72
CA VAL A 726 -40.56 -44.07 59.36
C VAL A 726 -39.80 -45.31 58.86
N ARG A 727 -38.79 -45.13 58.00
CA ARG A 727 -37.98 -46.24 57.48
C ARG A 727 -37.18 -46.96 58.57
N ARG A 728 -36.60 -46.22 59.53
CA ARG A 728 -35.91 -46.82 60.69
C ARG A 728 -36.87 -47.61 61.56
N LEU A 729 -38.06 -47.07 61.77
CA LEU A 729 -39.09 -47.69 62.62
C LEU A 729 -39.68 -48.95 61.97
N ARG A 730 -39.98 -48.92 60.67
CA ARG A 730 -40.34 -50.12 59.89
C ARG A 730 -39.24 -51.19 59.89
N ALA A 731 -37.98 -50.78 59.80
CA ALA A 731 -36.86 -51.71 59.88
C ALA A 731 -36.64 -52.30 61.29
N ALA A 732 -37.09 -51.62 62.34
CA ALA A 732 -37.11 -52.14 63.70
C ALA A 732 -38.30 -53.10 63.91
N LEU A 733 -39.47 -52.77 63.36
CA LEU A 733 -40.66 -53.63 63.34
C LEU A 733 -40.41 -54.94 62.59
N GLN A 734 -39.77 -54.90 61.43
CA GLN A 734 -39.39 -56.10 60.67
C GLN A 734 -38.43 -57.02 61.41
N ARG A 735 -37.59 -56.47 62.30
CA ARG A 735 -36.67 -57.25 63.14
C ARG A 735 -37.31 -57.75 64.43
N ASP A 736 -38.57 -57.38 64.68
CA ASP A 736 -39.39 -57.73 65.84
C ASP A 736 -38.66 -57.55 67.19
N ASN A 737 -37.85 -56.50 67.29
CA ASN A 737 -37.04 -56.22 68.47
C ASN A 737 -37.63 -55.06 69.27
N ASP A 738 -38.26 -55.35 70.41
CA ASP A 738 -38.93 -54.37 71.28
C ASP A 738 -38.03 -53.20 71.68
N ILE A 739 -36.74 -53.45 71.93
CA ILE A 739 -35.79 -52.40 72.31
C ILE A 739 -35.54 -51.47 71.11
N ALA A 740 -35.31 -52.04 69.92
CA ALA A 740 -35.09 -51.27 68.71
C ALA A 740 -36.34 -50.49 68.28
N ILE A 741 -37.53 -51.06 68.48
CA ILE A 741 -38.82 -50.43 68.18
C ILE A 741 -39.03 -49.22 69.10
N VAL A 742 -38.82 -49.36 70.41
CA VAL A 742 -39.00 -48.25 71.37
C VAL A 742 -37.97 -47.14 71.14
N VAL A 743 -36.71 -47.49 70.87
CA VAL A 743 -35.65 -46.51 70.57
C VAL A 743 -35.90 -45.77 69.26
N ALA A 744 -36.50 -46.42 68.26
CA ALA A 744 -36.90 -45.77 67.02
C ALA A 744 -38.18 -44.95 67.16
N ALA A 745 -39.08 -45.30 68.09
CA ALA A 745 -40.39 -44.66 68.26
C ALA A 745 -40.38 -43.46 69.21
N ILE A 746 -39.44 -43.37 70.16
CA ILE A 746 -39.43 -42.34 71.19
C ILE A 746 -38.03 -41.68 71.30
N PRO A 747 -37.94 -40.33 71.22
CA PRO A 747 -39.02 -39.38 70.92
C PRO A 747 -39.44 -39.44 69.45
N ASP A 748 -40.69 -39.06 69.16
CA ASP A 748 -41.20 -38.86 67.79
C ASP A 748 -41.33 -37.35 67.45
N PRO A 749 -40.22 -36.65 67.21
CA PRO A 749 -40.24 -35.20 66.95
C PRO A 749 -40.73 -34.85 65.54
N TYR A 750 -41.08 -35.83 64.69
CA TYR A 750 -41.45 -35.62 63.29
C TYR A 750 -42.78 -36.29 62.93
N ASP A 751 -43.59 -36.68 63.94
CA ASP A 751 -44.89 -37.35 63.77
C ASP A 751 -44.81 -38.55 62.81
N ALA A 752 -43.72 -39.34 62.91
CA ALA A 752 -43.48 -40.50 62.07
C ALA A 752 -44.46 -41.64 62.37
N LEU A 753 -45.04 -41.67 63.58
CA LEU A 753 -46.04 -42.67 63.97
C LEU A 753 -47.35 -42.54 63.18
N ASP A 754 -47.68 -41.36 62.66
CA ASP A 754 -48.92 -41.11 61.92
C ASP A 754 -48.92 -41.74 60.50
N GLU A 755 -47.73 -42.03 59.95
CA GLU A 755 -47.53 -42.62 58.61
C GLU A 755 -47.52 -44.16 58.63
N LEU A 756 -47.69 -44.76 59.80
CA LEU A 756 -47.73 -46.19 60.01
C LEU A 756 -49.14 -46.75 59.82
N THR A 757 -49.23 -48.02 59.42
CA THR A 757 -50.51 -48.74 59.40
C THR A 757 -51.03 -48.95 60.82
N GLU A 758 -52.32 -49.24 60.95
CA GLU A 758 -52.95 -49.51 62.24
C GLU A 758 -52.25 -50.69 62.97
N GLU A 759 -51.93 -51.76 62.24
CA GLU A 759 -51.16 -52.90 62.75
C GLU A 759 -49.73 -52.53 63.21
N GLU A 760 -49.03 -51.70 62.44
CA GLU A 760 -47.69 -51.21 62.78
C GLU A 760 -47.75 -50.36 64.07
N ARG A 761 -48.75 -49.49 64.22
CA ARG A 761 -48.95 -48.66 65.41
C ARG A 761 -49.26 -49.50 66.65
N ASP A 762 -50.10 -50.51 66.51
CA ASP A 762 -50.44 -51.43 67.61
C ASP A 762 -49.20 -52.20 68.09
N ARG A 763 -48.34 -52.65 67.17
CA ARG A 763 -47.07 -53.33 67.51
C ARG A 763 -46.09 -52.41 68.23
N VAL A 764 -45.99 -51.14 67.82
CA VAL A 764 -45.19 -50.12 68.51
C VAL A 764 -45.75 -49.86 69.91
N ALA A 765 -47.07 -49.72 70.06
CA ALA A 765 -47.72 -49.52 71.36
C ALA A 765 -47.46 -50.70 72.31
N ALA A 766 -47.54 -51.93 71.81
CA ALA A 766 -47.20 -53.14 72.57
C ALA A 766 -45.73 -53.14 73.04
N ALA A 767 -44.78 -52.78 72.17
CA ALA A 767 -43.35 -52.69 72.52
C ALA A 767 -43.09 -51.65 73.63
N ILE A 768 -43.76 -50.49 73.55
CA ILE A 768 -43.66 -49.42 74.55
C ILE A 768 -44.22 -49.90 75.91
N ILE A 769 -45.36 -50.59 75.91
CA ILE A 769 -45.98 -51.14 77.14
C ILE A 769 -45.06 -52.20 77.76
N ALA A 770 -44.55 -53.14 76.95
CA ALA A 770 -43.63 -54.18 77.39
C ALA A 770 -42.37 -53.58 78.03
N ARG A 771 -41.79 -52.55 77.41
CA ARG A 771 -40.60 -51.87 77.96
C ARG A 771 -40.89 -51.13 79.26
N ARG A 772 -42.02 -50.42 79.35
CA ARG A 772 -42.46 -49.75 80.60
C ARG A 772 -42.75 -50.71 81.75
N ALA A 773 -43.08 -51.97 81.46
CA ALA A 773 -43.23 -53.01 82.48
C ALA A 773 -41.87 -53.53 82.98
N VAL A 774 -40.91 -53.72 82.09
CA VAL A 774 -39.52 -54.13 82.42
C VAL A 774 -38.80 -53.04 83.22
N ASP A 775 -38.89 -51.77 82.81
CA ASP A 775 -38.25 -50.66 83.51
C ASP A 775 -38.91 -50.42 84.90
N ARG A 776 -40.22 -50.65 85.06
CA ARG A 776 -40.89 -50.64 86.39
C ARG A 776 -40.37 -51.76 87.28
N HIS A 777 -40.25 -52.98 86.76
CA HIS A 777 -39.67 -54.11 87.52
C HIS A 777 -38.22 -53.83 87.96
N PHE A 778 -37.42 -53.19 87.10
CA PHE A 778 -36.04 -52.83 87.43
C PHE A 778 -35.93 -51.68 88.45
N VAL A 779 -36.85 -50.70 88.41
CA VAL A 779 -36.92 -49.61 89.40
C VAL A 779 -37.43 -50.15 90.74
N ASP A 780 -38.47 -50.98 90.74
CA ASP A 780 -39.00 -51.61 91.96
C ASP A 780 -37.95 -52.54 92.60
N ALA A 781 -37.18 -53.29 91.81
CA ALA A 781 -36.08 -54.13 92.30
C ALA A 781 -34.88 -53.33 92.84
N ARG A 782 -34.70 -52.06 92.43
CA ARG A 782 -33.60 -51.18 92.84
C ARG A 782 -33.98 -50.22 93.98
N VAL A 783 -35.27 -50.02 94.22
CA VAL A 783 -35.83 -49.35 95.40
C VAL A 783 -36.01 -50.33 96.57
N ALA A 784 -36.12 -51.63 96.28
CA ALA A 784 -36.16 -52.71 97.28
C ALA A 784 -34.77 -53.25 97.70
N SER A 785 -33.67 -52.72 97.13
CA SER A 785 -32.28 -52.96 97.53
C SER A 785 -31.68 -51.71 98.15
#